data_AF-A0A973XF64-F1
#
_entry.id   AF-A0A973XF64-F1
#
_cell.length_a   1.000
_cell.length_b   1.000
_cell.length_c   1.000
_cell.angle_alpha   90.00
_cell.angle_beta   90.00
_cell.angle_gamma   90.00
#
_symmetry.space_group_name_H-M   'P 1'
#
loop_
_entity.id
_entity.type
_entity.pdbx_description
1 polymer ?
#
loop_
_entity_poly.entity_id
_entity_poly.type
_entity_poly.pdbx_seq_one_letter_code
_entity_poly.pdbx_strand_id
1 'polypeptide(L)'
;MSLDLNVTPVTSGAAISSTDYLFGAAGPADPSPQPYTFAAISQYIVRVTAMTGDAGAGGLTGLVPAPAAGDAAAGKFLGAGGAWAVPVTAPLDADYLVRTAQTGLSAERVVTDNAPVTWDWSTPGVVKVNVATMGGDTGTGGTKGLVPAPAAGDAAGSKFLKADGTWTAVVTSIADASITNAKLATMAAHTFKGNNTAAVAAARDLTAAQITAELNAMTGDTGAGGTKGLVPAPAAGDAAATKFLRADGTWAVTAGGAMFSFFKFTASAGQTVFTGTDGNGATLLYTANNVTVIRFGRTLTPGDDYTATNGTSITLASACNTGDPILIYASSVNNQTAAPSAAFAQFTYDCAAGQTAFSGPDKNAATLAYTPNAIEVFLDGRLQMPFNGTDGDYIATNGTSIALISGALAGDSLRVIAWSIVGVSSAVVVDSAQSFSEPQRAQAQVNIGLGLSFRNRLFNGTCAVNQRGVSGTVTLAAGVYGHDRFKAGAGGCTYTFTTVGADTQITITAGTLLQVIEDINVEGGTYTASWVGTATARIYQGAASGSYLAGPQTVLGLTAKTATTIEWSTGTLTDAQFEPGSKATSFERRPFGFELSLCQKYFCKSYAVGTAPGSTISAGSNGIVAPNFSSGGSGFGVTTFPSAPMRVTPTVVVYDGAGTSNKVSYYDGSWKNNGAAGSLISNGPTVFTLNFSSIASCLYQGFDYTASAEL
;
A
#
# COMPACT_ATOMS: atom_id res chain seq x y z
N MET A 1 30.85 62.31 19.55
CA MET A 1 29.58 62.54 18.83
C MET A 1 28.46 62.28 19.84
N SER A 2 27.82 63.29 20.44
CA SER A 2 28.03 64.74 20.25
C SER A 2 28.71 65.40 21.48
N LEU A 3 28.86 66.72 21.37
CA LEU A 3 29.08 67.77 22.38
C LEU A 3 28.75 67.43 23.86
N ASP A 4 29.25 68.13 24.88
CA ASP A 4 30.45 68.99 25.11
C ASP A 4 30.21 69.75 26.44
N LEU A 5 31.27 70.29 27.07
CA LEU A 5 31.20 71.45 28.00
C LEU A 5 30.35 71.25 29.31
N ASN A 6 30.54 72.00 30.42
CA ASN A 6 31.62 72.91 30.77
C ASN A 6 31.92 73.00 32.28
N VAL A 7 33.17 73.38 32.56
CA VAL A 7 33.65 74.41 33.52
C VAL A 7 32.67 75.01 34.53
N THR A 8 33.13 75.14 35.79
CA THR A 8 33.19 76.41 36.56
C THR A 8 33.87 76.20 37.93
N PRO A 9 34.30 77.26 38.66
CA PRO A 9 34.75 78.59 38.20
C PRO A 9 36.07 79.05 38.84
N VAL A 10 36.69 80.09 38.26
CA VAL A 10 37.32 81.16 39.06
C VAL A 10 36.84 82.52 38.53
N THR A 11 36.38 83.34 39.47
CA THR A 11 35.94 84.74 39.45
C THR A 11 36.65 85.72 38.50
N SER A 12 36.11 86.88 38.10
CA SER A 12 34.73 87.45 38.09
C SER A 12 34.77 88.93 37.62
N GLY A 13 33.75 89.47 36.93
CA GLY A 13 33.52 90.93 36.84
C GLY A 13 32.93 91.48 35.54
N ALA A 14 32.31 92.67 35.62
CA ALA A 14 31.91 93.57 34.51
C ALA A 14 31.15 92.93 33.31
N ALA A 15 29.85 92.63 33.34
CA ALA A 15 28.65 93.46 33.61
C ALA A 15 28.11 94.29 32.41
N ILE A 16 26.84 94.01 32.06
CA ILE A 16 25.79 94.94 31.56
C ILE A 16 25.73 95.29 30.04
N SER A 17 24.50 95.13 29.49
CA SER A 17 23.90 95.78 28.29
C SER A 17 24.41 95.39 26.89
N SER A 18 23.57 95.36 25.84
CA SER A 18 22.12 95.07 25.73
C SER A 18 21.75 94.84 24.25
N THR A 19 20.51 94.37 24.03
CA THR A 19 19.62 94.69 22.89
C THR A 19 20.21 95.11 21.53
N ASP A 20 19.75 94.34 20.53
CA ASP A 20 19.24 94.85 19.25
C ASP A 20 20.20 95.21 18.10
N TYR A 21 19.85 94.62 16.95
CA TYR A 21 19.99 95.06 15.56
C TYR A 21 21.15 96.01 15.19
N LEU A 22 21.86 95.68 14.10
CA LEU A 22 21.70 96.41 12.83
C LEU A 22 22.37 95.65 11.65
N PHE A 23 22.20 96.20 10.44
CA PHE A 23 22.78 95.84 9.14
C PHE A 23 24.28 95.47 9.21
N GLY A 24 24.91 94.71 8.30
CA GLY A 24 24.70 94.41 6.87
C GLY A 24 25.74 93.35 6.43
N ALA A 25 25.85 92.87 5.20
CA ALA A 25 25.79 93.50 3.87
C ALA A 25 27.01 94.39 3.55
N ALA A 26 27.82 93.96 2.56
CA ALA A 26 29.22 94.37 2.28
C ALA A 26 30.22 94.02 3.42
N GLY A 27 31.47 93.62 3.19
CA GLY A 27 32.29 93.60 1.96
C GLY A 27 33.31 94.75 1.92
N PRO A 28 34.28 94.78 0.98
CA PRO A 28 34.61 93.78 -0.03
C PRO A 28 36.12 93.41 -0.05
N ALA A 29 36.54 92.89 -1.21
CA ALA A 29 37.87 92.46 -1.63
C ALA A 29 39.03 93.47 -1.55
N ASP A 30 40.24 92.89 -1.73
CA ASP A 30 41.41 93.40 -2.47
C ASP A 30 41.34 94.83 -3.08
N PRO A 31 42.13 95.75 -2.50
CA PRO A 31 42.82 96.82 -3.20
C PRO A 31 44.35 96.73 -2.96
N SER A 32 45.26 97.25 -3.77
CA SER A 32 45.25 97.91 -5.10
C SER A 32 46.73 98.15 -5.49
N PRO A 33 47.07 98.79 -6.62
CA PRO A 33 48.38 99.44 -6.75
C PRO A 33 48.62 100.61 -5.73
N GLN A 34 49.90 100.82 -5.28
CA GLN A 34 50.59 101.95 -4.53
C GLN A 34 50.81 101.94 -2.90
N PRO A 35 52.00 101.57 -2.21
CA PRO A 35 52.30 101.28 -0.69
C PRO A 35 53.67 101.74 0.11
N TYR A 36 54.09 101.29 1.40
CA TYR A 36 55.51 101.14 2.14
C TYR A 36 55.73 101.20 3.78
N THR A 37 56.88 100.79 4.50
CA THR A 37 57.18 100.76 6.08
C THR A 37 58.67 100.49 6.74
N PHE A 38 59.00 100.59 8.11
CA PHE A 38 60.34 100.41 8.96
C PHE A 38 60.22 99.96 10.54
N ALA A 39 61.09 99.78 11.64
CA ALA A 39 62.52 99.88 12.29
C ALA A 39 62.73 98.97 13.68
N ALA A 40 63.64 98.89 14.77
CA ALA A 40 64.87 99.46 15.55
C ALA A 40 65.60 98.54 16.74
N ILE A 41 66.51 98.96 17.74
CA ILE A 41 67.42 98.19 18.79
C ILE A 41 67.79 98.87 20.24
N SER A 42 68.62 98.59 21.35
CA SER A 42 69.78 97.73 22.03
C SER A 42 70.02 98.02 23.64
N GLN A 43 70.93 97.64 24.67
CA GLN A 43 72.07 96.69 25.20
C GLN A 43 72.56 96.83 26.78
N TYR A 44 73.51 96.04 27.48
CA TYR A 44 73.91 96.01 29.02
C TYR A 44 75.20 95.16 29.64
N ILE A 45 75.79 95.33 30.93
CA ILE A 45 76.56 94.34 31.94
C ILE A 45 77.56 94.83 33.18
N VAL A 46 77.95 94.04 34.29
CA VAL A 46 78.92 94.33 35.52
C VAL A 46 79.66 93.13 36.39
N ARG A 47 80.47 93.30 37.54
CA ARG A 47 81.39 92.26 38.34
C ARG A 47 81.98 92.53 39.86
N VAL A 48 82.48 91.55 40.74
CA VAL A 48 83.07 91.67 42.21
C VAL A 48 84.16 90.62 42.86
N THR A 49 84.62 90.59 44.19
CA THR A 49 85.89 89.92 44.87
C THR A 49 85.86 89.30 46.40
N ALA A 50 86.96 88.76 47.09
CA ALA A 50 87.05 87.92 48.43
C ALA A 50 88.31 88.00 49.49
N MET A 51 88.57 87.08 50.53
CA MET A 51 89.48 87.19 51.81
C MET A 51 90.25 85.90 52.51
N THR A 52 90.77 85.89 53.82
CA THR A 52 91.95 85.05 54.45
C THR A 52 91.99 84.58 56.02
N GLY A 53 93.09 83.96 56.64
CA GLY A 53 93.31 83.36 58.07
C GLY A 53 94.76 82.76 58.57
N ASP A 54 94.97 81.76 59.53
CA ASP A 54 96.27 81.01 59.99
C ASP A 54 96.18 79.53 60.68
N ALA A 55 97.21 78.83 61.33
CA ALA A 55 97.31 77.32 61.73
C ALA A 55 98.31 76.75 62.90
N GLY A 56 98.54 75.39 63.16
CA GLY A 56 99.43 74.77 64.28
C GLY A 56 99.88 73.20 64.37
N ALA A 57 100.83 72.74 65.27
CA ALA A 57 101.55 71.40 65.54
C ALA A 57 102.09 70.51 64.38
N GLY A 58 103.05 71.03 63.63
CA GLY A 58 103.23 70.69 62.22
C GLY A 58 102.62 71.78 61.34
N GLY A 59 101.72 72.58 61.91
CA GLY A 59 101.25 73.83 61.35
C GLY A 59 102.39 74.78 61.05
N LEU A 60 102.35 75.26 59.82
CA LEU A 60 103.19 76.29 59.26
C LEU A 60 102.51 77.63 59.51
N THR A 61 103.25 78.62 59.99
CA THR A 61 102.79 80.01 60.01
C THR A 61 102.71 80.53 58.57
N GLY A 62 101.60 81.17 58.22
CA GLY A 62 101.40 81.64 56.85
C GLY A 62 100.02 82.24 56.62
N LEU A 63 99.85 82.85 55.44
CA LEU A 63 98.51 83.21 54.97
C LEU A 63 97.69 81.91 54.89
N VAL A 64 96.55 81.81 55.59
CA VAL A 64 95.61 80.69 55.33
C VAL A 64 95.35 80.63 53.84
N PRO A 65 95.31 79.42 53.28
CA PRO A 65 94.80 79.20 51.94
C PRO A 65 93.40 79.81 51.87
N ALA A 66 93.28 80.95 51.21
CA ALA A 66 92.03 81.69 51.09
C ALA A 66 90.94 80.69 50.65
N PRO A 67 89.85 80.53 51.42
CA PRO A 67 88.85 79.50 51.12
C PRO A 67 88.43 79.65 49.66
N ALA A 68 88.51 78.57 48.90
CA ALA A 68 88.26 78.61 47.46
C ALA A 68 86.84 79.15 47.24
N ALA A 69 86.62 79.94 46.19
CA ALA A 69 85.39 80.71 46.02
C ALA A 69 84.14 79.80 46.06
N GLY A 70 83.46 79.75 47.21
CA GLY A 70 82.36 78.83 47.50
C GLY A 70 82.52 78.00 48.79
N ASP A 71 83.72 77.80 49.34
CA ASP A 71 83.96 76.88 50.47
C ASP A 71 83.18 77.25 51.75
N ALA A 72 83.07 78.54 52.06
CA ALA A 72 82.26 79.03 53.18
C ALA A 72 80.75 78.87 52.93
N ALA A 73 80.30 78.94 51.67
CA ALA A 73 78.90 78.68 51.29
C ALA A 73 78.59 77.18 51.28
N ALA A 74 79.60 76.33 51.08
CA ALA A 74 79.51 74.87 51.21
C ALA A 74 79.60 74.37 52.67
N GLY A 75 79.55 75.27 53.67
CA GLY A 75 79.58 74.92 55.09
C GLY A 75 80.87 74.22 55.55
N LYS A 76 81.97 74.37 54.79
CA LYS A 76 83.21 73.67 55.10
C LYS A 76 83.90 74.24 56.33
N PHE A 77 84.52 73.36 57.11
CA PHE A 77 85.43 73.71 58.19
C PHE A 77 86.87 73.28 57.85
N LEU A 78 87.86 74.01 58.39
CA LEU A 78 89.27 73.66 58.22
C LEU A 78 89.59 72.44 59.11
N GLY A 79 89.78 71.28 58.49
CA GLY A 79 90.21 70.07 59.19
C GLY A 79 91.66 70.16 59.66
N ALA A 80 92.03 69.38 60.67
CA ALA A 80 93.36 69.41 61.29
C ALA A 80 94.54 69.12 60.31
N GLY A 81 94.26 68.55 59.13
CA GLY A 81 95.23 68.37 58.04
C GLY A 81 95.41 69.59 57.11
N GLY A 82 94.84 70.76 57.44
CA GLY A 82 95.01 71.99 56.66
C GLY A 82 94.11 72.13 55.42
N ALA A 83 93.07 71.31 55.29
CA ALA A 83 92.14 71.32 54.16
C ALA A 83 90.67 71.52 54.61
N TRP A 84 89.88 72.19 53.78
CA TRP A 84 88.47 72.52 54.04
C TRP A 84 87.53 71.35 53.67
N ALA A 85 86.73 70.84 54.63
CA ALA A 85 85.89 69.65 54.48
C ALA A 85 84.45 69.83 55.02
N VAL A 86 83.51 68.99 54.57
CA VAL A 86 82.06 69.03 54.91
C VAL A 86 81.69 67.84 55.81
N PRO A 87 80.82 67.99 56.84
CA PRO A 87 80.27 66.85 57.59
C PRO A 87 79.32 66.00 56.75
N VAL A 88 79.21 64.70 57.02
CA VAL A 88 78.19 63.81 56.43
C VAL A 88 77.22 63.31 57.48
N THR A 89 75.96 63.70 57.34
CA THR A 89 74.79 63.19 58.08
C THR A 89 73.71 62.78 57.08
N ALA A 90 72.82 61.86 57.44
CA ALA A 90 71.69 61.51 56.58
C ALA A 90 70.83 62.78 56.31
N PRO A 91 70.40 63.03 55.06
CA PRO A 91 69.58 64.20 54.73
C PRO A 91 68.30 64.26 55.58
N LEU A 92 68.08 65.39 56.25
CA LEU A 92 66.88 65.66 57.04
C LEU A 92 65.66 66.02 56.18
N ASP A 93 65.90 66.33 54.90
CA ASP A 93 64.92 66.88 53.96
C ASP A 93 64.36 65.81 52.99
N ALA A 94 64.58 64.53 53.27
CA ALA A 94 64.19 63.40 52.43
C ALA A 94 63.11 62.54 53.11
N ASP A 95 62.08 62.15 52.35
CA ASP A 95 61.09 61.13 52.76
C ASP A 95 61.71 59.73 52.66
N TYR A 96 61.85 59.03 53.79
CA TYR A 96 62.36 57.66 53.82
C TYR A 96 61.22 56.64 53.81
N LEU A 97 61.19 55.76 52.80
CA LEU A 97 60.39 54.54 52.83
C LEU A 97 61.12 53.48 53.65
N VAL A 98 60.47 52.93 54.68
CA VAL A 98 61.05 51.93 55.58
C VAL A 98 60.14 50.72 55.79
N ARG A 99 60.74 49.62 56.26
CA ARG A 99 60.05 48.38 56.62
C ARG A 99 59.62 48.33 58.10
N THR A 100 60.22 49.16 58.95
CA THR A 100 59.91 49.33 60.39
C THR A 100 60.46 50.69 60.83
N ALA A 101 59.78 51.38 61.75
CA ALA A 101 60.11 52.76 62.12
C ALA A 101 61.44 52.90 62.90
N GLN A 102 62.19 53.97 62.67
CA GLN A 102 63.44 54.30 63.35
C GLN A 102 63.43 55.68 64.02
N THR A 103 63.73 55.72 65.31
CA THR A 103 63.91 56.97 66.07
C THR A 103 65.16 57.72 65.61
N GLY A 104 64.98 58.79 64.84
CA GLY A 104 66.05 59.69 64.41
C GLY A 104 65.91 60.26 63.00
N LEU A 105 65.02 59.69 62.17
CA LEU A 105 64.65 60.25 60.87
C LEU A 105 63.49 61.26 61.04
N SER A 106 63.58 62.38 60.33
CA SER A 106 62.62 63.50 60.38
C SER A 106 61.34 63.26 59.59
N ALA A 107 61.42 62.50 58.49
CA ALA A 107 60.29 62.16 57.63
C ALA A 107 60.39 60.68 57.21
N GLU A 108 59.59 59.83 57.86
CA GLU A 108 59.64 58.38 57.69
C GLU A 108 58.25 57.82 57.42
N ARG A 109 58.13 56.98 56.38
CA ARG A 109 56.90 56.27 56.03
C ARG A 109 57.14 54.77 56.01
N VAL A 110 56.61 54.10 57.04
CA VAL A 110 56.56 52.64 57.07
C VAL A 110 55.60 52.14 55.99
N VAL A 111 56.04 51.17 55.18
CA VAL A 111 55.17 50.43 54.26
C VAL A 111 55.25 48.93 54.54
N THR A 112 54.12 48.25 54.37
CA THR A 112 53.95 46.82 54.59
C THR A 112 53.35 46.15 53.36
N ASP A 113 53.59 44.85 53.23
CA ASP A 113 52.97 44.02 52.20
C ASP A 113 51.46 43.87 52.44
N ASN A 114 50.68 43.89 51.37
CA ASN A 114 49.25 43.59 51.38
C ASN A 114 48.90 42.77 50.12
N ALA A 115 47.77 42.06 50.11
CA ALA A 115 47.46 41.04 49.10
C ALA A 115 47.68 41.43 47.61
N PRO A 116 47.42 42.67 47.13
CA PRO A 116 47.70 43.06 45.75
C PRO A 116 49.08 43.71 45.50
N VAL A 117 49.82 44.07 46.56
CA VAL A 117 51.09 44.83 46.47
C VAL A 117 52.12 44.31 47.48
N THR A 118 53.24 43.83 46.97
CA THR A 118 54.40 43.40 47.78
C THR A 118 55.62 44.27 47.47
N TRP A 119 56.50 44.45 48.47
CA TRP A 119 57.66 45.33 48.41
C TRP A 119 58.96 44.50 48.41
N ASP A 120 59.75 44.62 47.34
CA ASP A 120 61.08 44.02 47.26
C ASP A 120 62.14 44.97 47.86
N TRP A 121 62.79 44.49 48.93
CA TRP A 121 63.85 45.17 49.69
C TRP A 121 65.24 44.53 49.48
N SER A 122 65.39 43.63 48.49
CA SER A 122 66.63 42.84 48.30
C SER A 122 67.87 43.66 47.94
N THR A 123 67.70 44.91 47.51
CA THR A 123 68.77 45.79 47.03
C THR A 123 68.97 46.95 48.01
N PRO A 124 70.12 47.06 48.72
CA PRO A 124 70.35 48.16 49.65
C PRO A 124 70.18 49.53 49.00
N GLY A 125 69.38 50.40 49.63
CA GLY A 125 69.07 51.75 49.13
C GLY A 125 67.99 51.84 48.06
N VAL A 126 67.37 50.72 47.64
CA VAL A 126 66.28 50.72 46.64
C VAL A 126 65.13 49.82 47.10
N VAL A 127 63.90 50.30 46.96
CA VAL A 127 62.67 49.53 47.21
C VAL A 127 61.90 49.40 45.90
N LYS A 128 61.43 48.20 45.54
CA LYS A 128 60.59 47.99 44.34
C LYS A 128 59.16 47.59 44.73
N VAL A 129 58.19 48.10 43.99
CA VAL A 129 56.77 47.73 44.10
C VAL A 129 56.46 46.62 43.11
N ASN A 130 55.96 45.49 43.60
CA ASN A 130 55.45 44.38 42.79
C ASN A 130 53.92 44.34 42.87
N VAL A 131 53.24 44.34 41.72
CA VAL A 131 51.77 44.29 41.60
C VAL A 131 51.38 43.07 40.78
N ALA A 132 50.33 42.35 41.18
CA ALA A 132 49.86 41.16 40.47
C ALA A 132 49.20 41.48 39.12
N THR A 133 49.37 40.58 38.14
CA THR A 133 48.65 40.59 36.85
C THR A 133 47.25 39.99 36.97
N MET A 134 46.35 40.41 36.08
CA MET A 134 44.91 40.08 36.14
C MET A 134 44.59 38.58 36.10
N GLY A 135 43.65 38.17 36.95
CA GLY A 135 42.68 37.11 36.65
C GLY A 135 41.33 37.76 36.32
N GLY A 136 40.63 37.28 35.29
CA GLY A 136 39.31 37.79 34.90
C GLY A 136 38.19 37.31 35.84
N ASP A 137 37.04 37.98 35.78
CA ASP A 137 35.89 37.74 36.66
C ASP A 137 34.56 37.82 35.89
N THR A 138 33.55 37.10 36.39
CA THR A 138 32.14 37.20 35.97
C THR A 138 31.17 37.28 37.15
N GLY A 139 31.64 37.61 38.36
CA GLY A 139 30.81 37.61 39.58
C GLY A 139 31.44 38.27 40.81
N THR A 140 31.54 39.61 40.81
CA THR A 140 31.79 40.46 42.00
C THR A 140 33.12 40.23 42.76
N GLY A 141 34.08 39.49 42.21
CA GLY A 141 35.34 39.11 42.85
C GLY A 141 36.62 39.62 42.18
N GLY A 142 36.51 40.23 40.99
CA GLY A 142 37.66 40.62 40.17
C GLY A 142 38.56 41.68 40.82
N THR A 143 39.86 41.40 40.87
CA THR A 143 40.89 42.40 41.20
C THR A 143 41.08 43.37 40.01
N LYS A 144 41.63 44.57 40.28
CA LYS A 144 41.90 45.59 39.25
C LYS A 144 43.39 45.61 38.91
N GLY A 145 43.72 45.63 37.62
CA GLY A 145 45.10 45.50 37.12
C GLY A 145 45.17 45.63 35.59
N LEU A 146 46.33 45.29 35.02
CA LEU A 146 46.62 45.44 33.59
C LEU A 146 46.17 44.23 32.76
N VAL A 147 45.61 44.50 31.58
CA VAL A 147 45.12 43.49 30.62
C VAL A 147 46.29 42.86 29.84
N PRO A 148 46.32 41.52 29.64
CA PRO A 148 47.29 40.88 28.76
C PRO A 148 47.19 41.39 27.31
N ALA A 149 48.28 41.92 26.78
CA ALA A 149 48.33 42.42 25.41
C ALA A 149 48.03 41.29 24.39
N PRO A 150 47.26 41.56 23.31
CA PRO A 150 47.07 40.58 22.24
C PRO A 150 48.40 40.21 21.59
N ALA A 151 48.54 38.96 21.16
CA ALA A 151 49.69 38.53 20.37
C ALA A 151 49.62 39.08 18.93
N ALA A 152 50.77 39.12 18.25
CA ALA A 152 50.84 39.55 16.86
C ALA A 152 49.93 38.68 15.97
N GLY A 153 48.93 39.30 15.34
CA GLY A 153 47.92 38.62 14.52
C GLY A 153 46.57 38.38 15.21
N ASP A 154 46.43 38.55 16.52
CA ASP A 154 45.18 38.28 17.24
C ASP A 154 44.03 39.20 16.80
N ALA A 155 44.33 40.45 16.45
CA ALA A 155 43.36 41.39 15.88
C ALA A 155 42.90 40.97 14.47
N ALA A 156 43.78 40.39 13.65
CA ALA A 156 43.44 39.88 12.32
C ALA A 156 42.65 38.56 12.40
N GLY A 157 42.91 37.74 13.41
CA GLY A 157 42.13 36.56 13.75
C GLY A 157 40.81 36.85 14.48
N SER A 158 40.39 38.12 14.58
CA SER A 158 39.18 38.58 15.29
C SER A 158 39.04 37.93 16.68
N LYS A 159 40.12 37.89 17.46
CA LYS A 159 40.10 37.24 18.77
C LYS A 159 39.47 38.12 19.85
N PHE A 160 38.74 37.51 20.76
CA PHE A 160 38.24 38.13 22.00
C PHE A 160 38.91 37.53 23.23
N LEU A 161 39.08 38.35 24.27
CA LEU A 161 39.59 37.91 25.57
C LEU A 161 38.46 37.22 26.35
N LYS A 162 38.68 35.97 26.76
CA LYS A 162 37.80 35.26 27.68
C LYS A 162 38.04 35.70 29.13
N ALA A 163 37.09 35.36 30.01
CA ALA A 163 37.24 35.51 31.47
C ALA A 163 38.44 34.72 32.05
N ASP A 164 38.87 33.65 31.40
CA ASP A 164 40.07 32.87 31.77
C ASP A 164 41.41 33.57 31.43
N GLY A 165 41.38 34.76 30.82
CA GLY A 165 42.56 35.53 30.44
C GLY A 165 43.16 35.12 29.08
N THR A 166 42.56 34.17 28.34
CA THR A 166 43.05 33.74 27.02
C THR A 166 42.33 34.44 25.85
N TRP A 167 43.09 34.78 24.81
CA TRP A 167 42.56 35.32 23.55
C TRP A 167 42.11 34.19 22.62
N THR A 168 40.82 34.11 22.30
CA THR A 168 40.21 33.07 21.46
C THR A 168 39.58 33.66 20.20
N ALA A 169 39.66 32.95 19.08
CA ALA A 169 39.02 33.40 17.83
C ALA A 169 37.49 33.35 17.90
N VAL A 170 36.82 34.28 17.20
CA VAL A 170 35.39 34.16 16.89
C VAL A 170 35.18 32.97 15.94
N VAL A 171 34.22 32.10 16.27
CA VAL A 171 33.82 30.97 15.43
C VAL A 171 32.96 31.48 14.28
N THR A 172 33.51 31.50 13.06
CA THR A 172 32.83 32.03 11.85
C THR A 172 32.00 30.98 11.09
N SER A 173 32.12 29.71 11.44
CA SER A 173 31.41 28.59 10.80
C SER A 173 30.87 27.61 11.85
N ILE A 174 29.65 27.12 11.63
CA ILE A 174 29.05 26.04 12.41
C ILE A 174 29.58 24.71 11.87
N ALA A 175 30.07 23.84 12.76
CA ALA A 175 30.61 22.54 12.35
C ALA A 175 29.50 21.56 11.91
N ASP A 176 29.83 20.65 10.99
CA ASP A 176 28.92 19.60 10.50
C ASP A 176 28.29 18.79 11.65
N ALA A 177 27.03 18.37 11.46
CA ALA A 177 26.20 17.66 12.44
C ALA A 177 25.99 18.35 13.81
N SER A 178 26.56 19.53 14.07
CA SER A 178 26.44 20.21 15.38
C SER A 178 25.06 20.83 15.65
N ILE A 179 24.20 20.89 14.63
CA ILE A 179 22.78 21.29 14.74
C ILE A 179 21.90 20.05 14.86
N THR A 180 21.55 19.68 16.08
CA THR A 180 20.60 18.60 16.41
C THR A 180 19.14 19.05 16.22
N ASN A 181 18.20 18.13 15.97
CA ASN A 181 16.76 18.44 15.88
C ASN A 181 16.21 19.29 17.04
N ALA A 182 16.72 19.12 18.28
CA ALA A 182 16.31 19.94 19.42
C ALA A 182 16.64 21.44 19.26
N LYS A 183 17.69 21.79 18.50
CA LYS A 183 18.05 23.18 18.14
C LYS A 183 17.21 23.73 16.97
N LEU A 184 16.43 22.87 16.31
CA LEU A 184 15.51 23.20 15.21
C LEU A 184 14.03 23.06 15.62
N ALA A 185 13.75 22.81 16.91
CA ALA A 185 12.42 22.44 17.40
C ALA A 185 11.34 23.54 17.28
N THR A 186 11.73 24.79 16.99
CA THR A 186 10.82 25.91 16.79
C THR A 186 11.03 26.50 15.40
N MET A 187 10.05 26.32 14.51
CA MET A 187 9.98 26.96 13.20
C MET A 187 8.60 27.62 13.04
N ALA A 188 8.52 28.66 12.20
CA ALA A 188 7.23 29.24 11.83
C ALA A 188 6.41 28.27 10.97
N ALA A 189 5.07 28.34 11.05
CA ALA A 189 4.19 27.48 10.27
C ALA A 189 4.45 27.61 8.75
N HIS A 190 4.30 26.50 8.01
CA HIS A 190 4.54 26.41 6.56
C HIS A 190 5.95 26.89 6.09
N THR A 191 6.94 26.88 6.98
CA THR A 191 8.32 27.27 6.67
C THR A 191 9.13 26.07 6.22
N PHE A 192 9.49 26.01 4.94
CA PHE A 192 10.28 24.93 4.35
C PHE A 192 11.63 25.44 3.86
N LYS A 193 12.74 24.88 4.36
CA LYS A 193 14.10 25.25 3.92
C LYS A 193 14.52 24.40 2.71
N GLY A 194 14.91 25.05 1.62
CA GLY A 194 15.35 24.37 0.39
C GLY A 194 16.02 25.30 -0.62
N ASN A 195 16.21 24.82 -1.85
CA ASN A 195 16.90 25.55 -2.91
C ASN A 195 16.35 25.23 -4.32
N ASN A 196 15.27 25.91 -4.71
CA ASN A 196 14.75 25.90 -6.08
C ASN A 196 15.49 26.97 -6.92
N THR A 197 16.72 26.64 -7.36
CA THR A 197 17.51 27.47 -8.30
C THR A 197 18.32 26.65 -9.31
N ALA A 198 18.21 25.32 -9.31
CA ALA A 198 18.98 24.37 -10.15
C ALA A 198 20.52 24.47 -10.05
N ALA A 199 21.06 25.24 -9.09
CA ALA A 199 22.49 25.44 -8.86
C ALA A 199 22.81 25.45 -7.35
N VAL A 200 24.09 25.43 -6.99
CA VAL A 200 24.52 25.54 -5.59
C VAL A 200 24.25 26.96 -5.08
N ALA A 201 23.35 27.10 -4.11
CA ALA A 201 23.00 28.35 -3.46
C ALA A 201 22.69 28.14 -1.97
N ALA A 202 22.65 29.24 -1.20
CA ALA A 202 22.25 29.19 0.20
C ALA A 202 20.78 28.72 0.34
N ALA A 203 20.48 27.99 1.42
CA ALA A 203 19.12 27.54 1.70
C ALA A 203 18.19 28.73 1.97
N ARG A 204 17.01 28.70 1.36
CA ARG A 204 15.97 29.75 1.43
C ARG A 204 14.66 29.15 1.90
N ASP A 205 13.74 30.03 2.32
CA ASP A 205 12.35 29.65 2.55
C ASP A 205 11.62 29.49 1.22
N LEU A 206 11.08 28.29 0.99
CA LEU A 206 10.29 27.94 -0.18
C LEU A 206 8.80 28.06 0.15
N THR A 207 8.05 28.70 -0.74
CA THR A 207 6.58 28.67 -0.70
C THR A 207 6.07 27.28 -1.06
N ALA A 208 4.84 26.96 -0.65
CA ALA A 208 4.18 25.72 -1.05
C ALA A 208 4.14 25.54 -2.59
N ALA A 209 3.94 26.63 -3.35
CA ALA A 209 3.96 26.61 -4.81
C ALA A 209 5.34 26.21 -5.39
N GLN A 210 6.44 26.67 -4.80
CA GLN A 210 7.79 26.29 -5.22
C GLN A 210 8.15 24.85 -4.88
N ILE A 211 7.53 24.26 -3.86
CA ILE A 211 7.66 22.82 -3.55
C ILE A 211 6.79 21.98 -4.49
N THR A 212 5.57 22.42 -4.78
CA THR A 212 4.72 21.83 -5.82
C THR A 212 5.45 21.81 -7.18
N ALA A 213 6.23 22.84 -7.51
CA ALA A 213 7.04 22.85 -8.74
C ALA A 213 8.26 21.90 -8.74
N GLU A 214 8.74 21.46 -7.56
CA GLU A 214 9.86 20.51 -7.39
C GLU A 214 9.40 19.05 -7.28
N LEU A 215 8.10 18.83 -7.09
CA LEU A 215 7.52 17.48 -7.10
C LEU A 215 7.30 17.02 -8.55
N ASN A 216 7.88 15.87 -8.90
CA ASN A 216 7.63 15.23 -10.18
C ASN A 216 6.13 15.15 -10.48
N ALA A 217 5.75 15.43 -11.72
CA ALA A 217 4.43 15.08 -12.23
C ALA A 217 4.24 13.56 -12.14
N MET A 218 3.01 13.10 -11.85
CA MET A 218 2.73 11.68 -11.82
C MET A 218 3.09 11.06 -13.17
N THR A 219 3.82 9.95 -13.14
CA THR A 219 4.21 9.22 -14.36
C THR A 219 3.56 7.86 -14.27
N GLY A 220 2.75 7.52 -15.27
CA GLY A 220 1.83 6.41 -15.18
C GLY A 220 2.47 5.02 -15.17
N ASP A 221 1.68 4.02 -14.83
CA ASP A 221 2.11 2.64 -14.93
C ASP A 221 2.00 2.15 -16.38
N THR A 222 3.11 1.63 -16.90
CA THR A 222 3.22 1.00 -18.23
C THR A 222 3.54 -0.50 -18.12
N GLY A 223 3.24 -1.11 -16.97
CA GLY A 223 3.57 -2.50 -16.62
C GLY A 223 4.85 -2.63 -15.79
N ALA A 224 5.26 -1.55 -15.11
CA ALA A 224 6.54 -1.45 -14.39
C ALA A 224 6.46 -0.73 -13.03
N GLY A 225 5.28 -0.22 -12.65
CA GLY A 225 5.05 0.59 -11.45
C GLY A 225 5.28 2.07 -11.69
N GLY A 226 4.20 2.84 -11.82
CA GLY A 226 4.24 4.29 -12.05
C GLY A 226 4.81 5.09 -10.87
N THR A 227 5.53 6.17 -11.17
CA THR A 227 6.09 7.10 -10.17
C THR A 227 5.00 7.96 -9.53
N LYS A 228 4.91 7.90 -8.20
CA LYS A 228 4.07 8.81 -7.40
C LYS A 228 4.50 10.26 -7.67
N GLY A 229 3.52 11.11 -7.96
CA GLY A 229 3.75 12.51 -8.30
C GLY A 229 2.45 13.32 -8.28
N LEU A 230 2.53 14.59 -8.70
CA LEU A 230 1.37 15.48 -8.77
C LEU A 230 0.40 15.09 -9.89
N VAL A 231 -0.90 15.23 -9.60
CA VAL A 231 -1.97 15.08 -10.59
C VAL A 231 -1.92 16.25 -11.57
N PRO A 232 -1.77 16.03 -12.90
CA PRO A 232 -1.87 17.08 -13.89
C PRO A 232 -3.25 17.76 -13.81
N ALA A 233 -3.27 19.09 -13.77
CA ALA A 233 -4.53 19.82 -13.69
C ALA A 233 -5.42 19.53 -14.92
N PRO A 234 -6.73 19.27 -14.74
CA PRO A 234 -7.66 19.16 -15.85
C PRO A 234 -7.78 20.50 -16.59
N ALA A 235 -7.92 20.47 -17.90
CA ALA A 235 -8.14 21.67 -18.70
C ALA A 235 -9.55 22.23 -18.49
N ALA A 236 -9.73 23.53 -18.78
CA ALA A 236 -11.04 24.16 -18.72
C ALA A 236 -12.01 23.47 -19.70
N GLY A 237 -13.08 22.87 -19.16
CA GLY A 237 -14.06 22.08 -19.91
C GLY A 237 -13.94 20.56 -19.73
N ASP A 238 -12.86 20.03 -19.15
CA ASP A 238 -12.65 18.58 -19.02
C ASP A 238 -13.72 17.88 -18.17
N ALA A 239 -14.25 18.56 -17.15
CA ALA A 239 -15.37 18.07 -16.35
C ALA A 239 -16.69 17.97 -17.17
N ALA A 240 -16.94 18.93 -18.07
CA ALA A 240 -18.10 18.90 -18.97
C ALA A 240 -17.93 17.84 -20.07
N ALA A 241 -16.70 17.56 -20.49
CA ALA A 241 -16.35 16.46 -21.38
C ALA A 241 -16.29 15.08 -20.67
N THR A 242 -16.64 15.01 -19.37
CA THR A 242 -16.63 13.78 -18.56
C THR A 242 -15.29 13.04 -18.56
N LYS A 243 -14.17 13.78 -18.63
CA LYS A 243 -12.84 13.16 -18.68
C LYS A 243 -12.46 12.51 -17.35
N PHE A 244 -11.80 11.36 -17.44
CA PHE A 244 -11.15 10.68 -16.34
C PHE A 244 -9.63 10.69 -16.53
N LEU A 245 -8.91 10.58 -15.42
CA LEU A 245 -7.46 10.44 -15.40
C LEU A 245 -7.10 8.97 -15.67
N ARG A 246 -6.34 8.71 -16.73
CA ARG A 246 -5.86 7.37 -17.09
C ARG A 246 -4.65 6.97 -16.26
N ALA A 247 -4.40 5.66 -16.19
CA ALA A 247 -3.23 5.08 -15.54
C ALA A 247 -1.88 5.55 -16.13
N ASP A 248 -1.86 6.11 -17.34
CA ASP A 248 -0.67 6.73 -17.97
C ASP A 248 -0.37 8.16 -17.49
N GLY A 249 -1.26 8.78 -16.71
CA GLY A 249 -1.17 10.17 -16.22
C GLY A 249 -1.90 11.20 -17.08
N THR A 250 -2.64 10.80 -18.12
CA THR A 250 -3.34 11.72 -19.04
C THR A 250 -4.86 11.75 -18.85
N TRP A 251 -5.49 12.89 -19.16
CA TRP A 251 -6.95 13.03 -19.14
C TRP A 251 -7.58 12.55 -20.45
N ALA A 252 -8.50 11.58 -20.37
CA ALA A 252 -9.21 11.01 -21.53
C ALA A 252 -10.73 11.02 -21.32
N VAL A 253 -11.48 11.11 -22.42
CA VAL A 253 -12.94 10.93 -22.41
C VAL A 253 -13.31 9.46 -22.25
N THR A 254 -14.46 9.18 -21.64
CA THR A 254 -15.04 7.82 -21.65
C THR A 254 -15.40 7.44 -23.09
N ALA A 255 -15.01 6.25 -23.54
CA ALA A 255 -15.27 5.77 -24.90
C ALA A 255 -16.76 5.41 -25.09
N GLY A 256 -17.59 6.42 -25.32
CA GLY A 256 -19.01 6.28 -25.67
C GLY A 256 -19.20 5.72 -27.09
N GLY A 257 -18.81 4.45 -27.30
CA GLY A 257 -19.05 3.75 -28.56
C GLY A 257 -20.53 3.51 -28.78
N ALA A 258 -21.06 3.90 -29.94
CA ALA A 258 -22.42 3.59 -30.32
C ALA A 258 -22.59 2.06 -30.45
N MET A 259 -23.58 1.50 -29.77
CA MET A 259 -23.84 0.04 -29.79
C MET A 259 -24.20 -0.47 -31.20
N PHE A 260 -24.70 0.42 -32.05
CA PHE A 260 -24.92 0.21 -33.47
C PHE A 260 -24.25 1.34 -34.28
N SER A 261 -23.70 0.99 -35.43
CA SER A 261 -23.13 1.89 -36.43
C SER A 261 -23.78 1.62 -37.78
N PHE A 262 -24.13 2.68 -38.49
CA PHE A 262 -24.79 2.61 -39.79
C PHE A 262 -23.80 3.02 -40.88
N PHE A 263 -23.65 2.20 -41.92
CA PHE A 263 -22.79 2.50 -43.07
C PHE A 263 -23.58 2.41 -44.38
N LYS A 264 -23.42 3.39 -45.29
CA LYS A 264 -24.04 3.43 -46.63
C LYS A 264 -22.95 3.32 -47.69
N PHE A 265 -22.93 2.20 -48.41
CA PHE A 265 -22.09 2.02 -49.60
C PHE A 265 -22.94 2.13 -50.87
N THR A 266 -22.34 2.68 -51.94
CA THR A 266 -22.90 2.67 -53.30
C THR A 266 -22.04 1.76 -54.15
N ALA A 267 -22.63 0.75 -54.76
CA ALA A 267 -21.87 -0.28 -55.47
C ALA A 267 -21.35 0.17 -56.85
N SER A 268 -20.20 -0.37 -57.22
CA SER A 268 -19.66 -0.37 -58.59
C SER A 268 -20.14 -1.60 -59.38
N ALA A 269 -20.06 -1.56 -60.72
CA ALA A 269 -20.41 -2.68 -61.59
C ALA A 269 -19.72 -3.99 -61.16
N GLY A 270 -20.50 -5.03 -60.85
CA GLY A 270 -19.99 -6.34 -60.48
C GLY A 270 -19.46 -6.45 -59.05
N GLN A 271 -19.57 -5.41 -58.22
CA GLN A 271 -19.01 -5.41 -56.87
C GLN A 271 -19.74 -6.39 -55.95
N THR A 272 -18.97 -7.23 -55.26
CA THR A 272 -19.45 -8.15 -54.20
C THR A 272 -18.91 -7.80 -52.82
N VAL A 273 -17.75 -7.14 -52.71
CA VAL A 273 -17.08 -6.84 -51.43
C VAL A 273 -17.22 -5.36 -51.06
N PHE A 274 -17.62 -5.09 -49.82
CA PHE A 274 -17.79 -3.77 -49.24
C PHE A 274 -16.92 -3.65 -47.97
N THR A 275 -16.03 -2.65 -47.94
CA THR A 275 -14.98 -2.49 -46.92
C THR A 275 -14.42 -1.06 -46.95
N GLY A 276 -13.69 -0.67 -45.90
CA GLY A 276 -13.11 0.66 -45.78
C GLY A 276 -14.14 1.74 -45.46
N THR A 277 -13.92 2.95 -45.97
CA THR A 277 -14.76 4.12 -45.70
C THR A 277 -16.05 4.10 -46.52
N ASP A 278 -17.18 4.34 -45.86
CA ASP A 278 -18.50 4.46 -46.48
C ASP A 278 -18.73 5.83 -47.14
N GLY A 279 -19.89 6.01 -47.77
CA GLY A 279 -20.27 7.26 -48.44
C GLY A 279 -20.47 8.47 -47.53
N ASN A 280 -20.41 8.30 -46.20
CA ASN A 280 -20.53 9.36 -45.20
C ASN A 280 -19.19 9.66 -44.49
N GLY A 281 -18.09 8.98 -44.87
CA GLY A 281 -16.77 9.15 -44.25
C GLY A 281 -16.52 8.23 -43.04
N ALA A 282 -17.43 7.33 -42.70
CA ALA A 282 -17.27 6.39 -41.59
C ALA A 282 -16.59 5.09 -42.05
N THR A 283 -15.54 4.63 -41.37
CA THR A 283 -14.86 3.37 -41.72
C THR A 283 -15.62 2.17 -41.18
N LEU A 284 -15.97 1.21 -42.06
CA LEU A 284 -16.71 0.00 -41.72
C LEU A 284 -15.97 -0.82 -40.66
N LEU A 285 -16.55 -0.86 -39.46
CA LEU A 285 -16.13 -1.69 -38.34
C LEU A 285 -17.37 -2.30 -37.69
N TYR A 286 -17.37 -3.61 -37.50
CA TYR A 286 -18.52 -4.35 -36.96
C TYR A 286 -18.06 -5.62 -36.23
N THR A 287 -18.93 -6.23 -35.43
CA THR A 287 -18.62 -7.52 -34.78
C THR A 287 -18.94 -8.67 -35.74
N ALA A 288 -17.99 -9.59 -35.96
CA ALA A 288 -18.18 -10.75 -36.84
C ALA A 288 -19.53 -11.46 -36.59
N ASN A 289 -20.28 -11.70 -37.67
CA ASN A 289 -21.62 -12.30 -37.69
C ASN A 289 -22.74 -11.53 -36.95
N ASN A 290 -22.49 -10.34 -36.38
CA ASN A 290 -23.50 -9.51 -35.71
C ASN A 290 -23.69 -8.18 -36.45
N VAL A 291 -24.28 -8.30 -37.65
CA VAL A 291 -24.54 -7.21 -38.58
C VAL A 291 -25.77 -7.57 -39.42
N THR A 292 -26.57 -6.59 -39.81
CA THR A 292 -27.68 -6.76 -40.75
C THR A 292 -27.38 -5.97 -42.03
N VAL A 293 -27.58 -6.59 -43.19
CA VAL A 293 -27.29 -5.99 -44.50
C VAL A 293 -28.58 -5.86 -45.30
N ILE A 294 -28.78 -4.70 -45.94
CA ILE A 294 -29.97 -4.37 -46.72
C ILE A 294 -29.53 -3.89 -48.11
N ARG A 295 -30.10 -4.47 -49.17
CA ARG A 295 -29.92 -4.07 -50.58
C ARG A 295 -31.28 -3.71 -51.17
N PHE A 296 -31.41 -2.52 -51.77
CA PHE A 296 -32.69 -2.01 -52.30
C PHE A 296 -33.88 -2.11 -51.31
N GLY A 297 -33.64 -1.85 -50.02
CA GLY A 297 -34.68 -1.94 -48.99
C GLY A 297 -35.12 -3.36 -48.61
N ARG A 298 -34.47 -4.41 -49.14
CA ARG A 298 -34.66 -5.80 -48.70
C ARG A 298 -33.50 -6.23 -47.80
N THR A 299 -33.82 -6.73 -46.61
CA THR A 299 -32.86 -7.40 -45.74
C THR A 299 -32.36 -8.68 -46.41
N LEU A 300 -31.05 -8.87 -46.37
CA LEU A 300 -30.37 -10.06 -46.88
C LEU A 300 -30.18 -11.10 -45.76
N THR A 301 -30.08 -12.36 -46.15
CA THR A 301 -29.91 -13.51 -45.24
C THR A 301 -28.41 -13.76 -44.97
N PRO A 302 -27.96 -13.80 -43.70
CA PRO A 302 -26.58 -14.18 -43.39
C PRO A 302 -26.30 -15.63 -43.81
N GLY A 303 -25.15 -15.89 -44.42
CA GLY A 303 -24.75 -17.22 -44.91
C GLY A 303 -25.17 -17.48 -46.36
N ASP A 304 -26.44 -17.25 -46.69
CA ASP A 304 -26.98 -17.48 -48.05
C ASP A 304 -26.75 -16.28 -48.99
N ASP A 305 -27.14 -15.07 -48.59
CA ASP A 305 -27.02 -13.86 -49.42
C ASP A 305 -25.71 -13.11 -49.21
N TYR A 306 -25.08 -13.24 -48.03
CA TYR A 306 -23.81 -12.59 -47.71
C TYR A 306 -23.02 -13.25 -46.56
N THR A 307 -21.71 -13.00 -46.55
CA THR A 307 -20.76 -13.40 -45.51
C THR A 307 -20.14 -12.16 -44.85
N ALA A 308 -20.07 -12.15 -43.52
CA ALA A 308 -19.57 -11.03 -42.73
C ALA A 308 -18.76 -11.51 -41.50
N THR A 309 -17.65 -12.18 -41.71
CA THR A 309 -16.92 -12.95 -40.66
C THR A 309 -15.69 -12.26 -40.06
N ASN A 310 -15.21 -11.13 -40.60
CA ASN A 310 -13.92 -10.52 -40.21
C ASN A 310 -14.00 -9.12 -39.57
N GLY A 311 -15.22 -8.61 -39.36
CA GLY A 311 -15.46 -7.31 -38.72
C GLY A 311 -15.07 -6.06 -39.52
N THR A 312 -14.59 -6.21 -40.75
CA THR A 312 -14.04 -5.10 -41.58
C THR A 312 -14.45 -5.15 -43.05
N SER A 313 -15.02 -6.26 -43.55
CA SER A 313 -15.55 -6.37 -44.90
C SER A 313 -16.76 -7.30 -44.99
N ILE A 314 -17.78 -6.89 -45.74
CA ILE A 314 -18.94 -7.73 -46.08
C ILE A 314 -18.82 -8.19 -47.53
N THR A 315 -19.06 -9.48 -47.78
CA THR A 315 -19.05 -10.09 -49.13
C THR A 315 -20.44 -10.62 -49.46
N LEU A 316 -21.06 -10.12 -50.54
CA LEU A 316 -22.34 -10.61 -51.05
C LEU A 316 -22.15 -11.84 -51.95
N ALA A 317 -23.10 -12.79 -51.88
CA ALA A 317 -23.13 -13.96 -52.75
C ALA A 317 -23.56 -13.65 -54.19
N SER A 318 -24.27 -12.53 -54.40
CA SER A 318 -24.63 -12.02 -55.72
C SER A 318 -24.03 -10.63 -55.97
N ALA A 319 -23.58 -10.40 -57.21
CA ALA A 319 -22.97 -9.13 -57.59
C ALA A 319 -23.97 -7.96 -57.62
N CYS A 320 -23.47 -6.77 -57.32
CA CYS A 320 -24.21 -5.51 -57.47
C CYS A 320 -24.08 -4.91 -58.87
N ASN A 321 -25.12 -4.17 -59.29
CA ASN A 321 -25.00 -3.25 -60.42
C ASN A 321 -24.42 -1.91 -59.94
N THR A 322 -23.97 -1.08 -60.88
CA THR A 322 -23.53 0.28 -60.56
C THR A 322 -24.69 1.09 -59.97
N GLY A 323 -24.48 1.66 -58.79
CA GLY A 323 -25.48 2.47 -58.08
C GLY A 323 -26.35 1.70 -57.08
N ASP A 324 -26.22 0.37 -56.95
CA ASP A 324 -26.97 -0.38 -55.93
C ASP A 324 -26.63 0.16 -54.52
N PRO A 325 -27.61 0.61 -53.72
CA PRO A 325 -27.37 1.05 -52.35
C PRO A 325 -27.30 -0.17 -51.42
N ILE A 326 -26.18 -0.26 -50.69
CA ILE A 326 -25.94 -1.25 -49.63
C ILE A 326 -25.90 -0.53 -48.29
N LEU A 327 -26.85 -0.86 -47.43
CA LEU A 327 -26.96 -0.35 -46.07
C LEU A 327 -26.53 -1.44 -45.09
N ILE A 328 -25.68 -1.08 -44.13
CA ILE A 328 -25.08 -1.99 -43.17
C ILE A 328 -25.38 -1.48 -41.75
N TYR A 329 -26.08 -2.30 -40.98
CA TYR A 329 -26.47 -2.08 -39.58
C TYR A 329 -25.56 -2.94 -38.71
N ALA A 330 -24.41 -2.38 -38.34
CA ALA A 330 -23.36 -3.08 -37.61
C ALA A 330 -23.54 -2.92 -36.10
N SER A 331 -23.57 -4.02 -35.34
CA SER A 331 -23.38 -3.90 -33.89
C SER A 331 -21.89 -3.96 -33.54
N SER A 332 -21.42 -3.00 -32.74
CA SER A 332 -20.06 -3.04 -32.19
C SER A 332 -20.12 -3.40 -30.71
N VAL A 333 -19.83 -4.66 -30.37
CA VAL A 333 -19.55 -5.05 -28.97
C VAL A 333 -18.08 -4.80 -28.66
N ASN A 334 -17.67 -3.54 -28.83
CA ASN A 334 -16.39 -3.02 -28.36
C ASN A 334 -16.41 -2.95 -26.82
N ASN A 335 -16.21 -4.12 -26.20
CA ASN A 335 -16.11 -4.37 -24.76
C ASN A 335 -17.36 -3.99 -23.92
N GLN A 336 -18.31 -4.91 -23.80
CA GLN A 336 -19.30 -4.89 -22.72
C GLN A 336 -19.38 -6.24 -21.98
N THR A 337 -18.78 -6.32 -20.79
CA THR A 337 -18.91 -7.45 -19.84
C THR A 337 -20.22 -7.39 -19.04
N ALA A 338 -21.29 -6.90 -19.67
CA ALA A 338 -22.67 -6.94 -19.24
C ALA A 338 -23.52 -6.64 -20.48
N ALA A 339 -24.50 -7.47 -20.83
CA ALA A 339 -25.47 -7.08 -21.85
C ALA A 339 -26.46 -6.08 -21.21
N PRO A 340 -26.51 -4.81 -21.61
CA PRO A 340 -27.54 -3.91 -21.12
C PRO A 340 -28.88 -4.34 -21.71
N SER A 341 -29.94 -4.32 -20.89
CA SER A 341 -31.29 -4.49 -21.42
C SER A 341 -31.59 -3.35 -22.38
N ALA A 342 -31.84 -3.66 -23.66
CA ALA A 342 -32.02 -2.68 -24.72
C ALA A 342 -33.37 -1.97 -24.58
N ALA A 343 -33.41 -0.93 -23.75
CA ALA A 343 -34.57 -0.06 -23.59
C ALA A 343 -34.74 0.81 -24.84
N PHE A 344 -35.65 0.43 -25.72
CA PHE A 344 -36.17 1.29 -26.78
C PHE A 344 -37.46 1.97 -26.32
N ALA A 345 -37.66 3.22 -26.73
CA ALA A 345 -38.95 3.89 -26.66
C ALA A 345 -39.61 3.87 -28.04
N GLN A 346 -40.93 3.64 -28.09
CA GLN A 346 -41.70 3.76 -29.32
C GLN A 346 -42.67 4.94 -29.21
N PHE A 347 -42.73 5.75 -30.26
CA PHE A 347 -43.70 6.85 -30.40
C PHE A 347 -44.50 6.62 -31.69
N THR A 348 -45.80 6.87 -31.67
CA THR A 348 -46.70 6.66 -32.81
C THR A 348 -47.61 7.86 -33.02
N TYR A 349 -47.63 8.40 -34.24
CA TYR A 349 -48.47 9.53 -34.63
C TYR A 349 -49.43 9.13 -35.76
N ASP A 350 -50.65 9.69 -35.73
CA ASP A 350 -51.54 9.75 -36.89
C ASP A 350 -51.21 11.02 -37.69
N CYS A 351 -51.05 10.93 -39.01
CA CYS A 351 -50.60 12.05 -39.84
C CYS A 351 -51.78 12.85 -40.43
N ALA A 352 -51.63 14.18 -40.44
CA ALA A 352 -52.47 15.07 -41.23
C ALA A 352 -51.90 15.26 -42.66
N ALA A 353 -52.77 15.55 -43.64
CA ALA A 353 -52.34 15.78 -45.02
C ALA A 353 -51.34 16.94 -45.12
N GLY A 354 -50.19 16.68 -45.74
CA GLY A 354 -49.08 17.62 -45.88
C GLY A 354 -48.21 17.79 -44.62
N GLN A 355 -48.44 17.00 -43.57
CA GLN A 355 -47.67 17.11 -42.34
C GLN A 355 -46.23 16.63 -42.55
N THR A 356 -45.28 17.53 -42.32
CA THR A 356 -43.84 17.23 -42.32
C THR A 356 -43.26 17.13 -40.92
N ALA A 357 -43.70 17.97 -39.97
CA ALA A 357 -43.11 18.07 -38.63
C ALA A 357 -43.86 17.24 -37.57
N PHE A 358 -43.09 16.53 -36.73
CA PHE A 358 -43.57 15.68 -35.64
C PHE A 358 -42.74 15.95 -34.37
N SER A 359 -43.40 16.24 -33.25
CA SER A 359 -42.76 16.55 -31.95
C SER A 359 -43.80 16.50 -30.84
N GLY A 360 -43.37 16.49 -29.57
CA GLY A 360 -44.30 16.51 -28.44
C GLY A 360 -44.95 15.14 -28.18
N PRO A 361 -46.10 15.09 -27.48
CA PRO A 361 -46.77 13.83 -27.13
C PRO A 361 -47.25 13.07 -28.37
N ASP A 362 -47.00 11.75 -28.38
CA ASP A 362 -47.55 10.82 -29.35
C ASP A 362 -49.02 10.44 -29.04
N LYS A 363 -49.59 9.53 -29.84
CA LYS A 363 -50.96 9.01 -29.66
C LYS A 363 -51.23 8.35 -28.30
N ASN A 364 -50.17 7.93 -27.60
CA ASN A 364 -50.21 7.32 -26.26
C ASN A 364 -49.84 8.32 -25.15
N ALA A 365 -49.75 9.62 -25.49
CA ALA A 365 -49.29 10.72 -24.65
C ALA A 365 -47.81 10.64 -24.22
N ALA A 366 -46.98 9.83 -24.88
CA ALA A 366 -45.54 9.78 -24.64
C ALA A 366 -44.82 10.87 -25.45
N THR A 367 -44.15 11.82 -24.79
CA THR A 367 -43.40 12.90 -25.45
C THR A 367 -42.17 12.35 -26.19
N LEU A 368 -42.07 12.62 -27.50
CA LEU A 368 -40.91 12.24 -28.32
C LEU A 368 -39.60 12.79 -27.73
N ALA A 369 -38.76 11.86 -27.33
CA ALA A 369 -37.38 12.09 -26.91
C ALA A 369 -36.50 10.97 -27.48
N TYR A 370 -35.38 11.35 -28.10
CA TYR A 370 -34.47 10.41 -28.75
C TYR A 370 -33.02 10.92 -28.74
N THR A 371 -32.05 10.01 -28.95
CA THR A 371 -30.67 10.43 -29.21
C THR A 371 -30.49 10.60 -30.73
N PRO A 372 -29.99 11.74 -31.23
CA PRO A 372 -29.73 11.92 -32.66
C PRO A 372 -28.91 10.78 -33.26
N ASN A 373 -29.25 10.38 -34.49
CA ASN A 373 -28.70 9.22 -35.20
C ASN A 373 -28.95 7.83 -34.56
N ALA A 374 -29.69 7.74 -33.45
CA ALA A 374 -30.08 6.47 -32.80
C ALA A 374 -31.60 6.22 -32.86
N ILE A 375 -32.20 6.45 -34.04
CA ILE A 375 -33.62 6.20 -34.28
C ILE A 375 -33.88 5.47 -35.60
N GLU A 376 -35.02 4.78 -35.64
CA GLU A 376 -35.65 4.30 -36.87
C GLU A 376 -37.01 4.99 -37.03
N VAL A 377 -37.34 5.40 -38.25
CA VAL A 377 -38.59 6.10 -38.58
C VAL A 377 -39.31 5.32 -39.67
N PHE A 378 -40.58 5.01 -39.45
CA PHE A 378 -41.43 4.28 -40.38
C PHE A 378 -42.67 5.10 -40.70
N LEU A 379 -43.04 5.20 -41.97
CA LEU A 379 -44.33 5.72 -42.43
C LEU A 379 -45.10 4.54 -43.04
N ASP A 380 -46.28 4.23 -42.51
CA ASP A 380 -47.09 3.05 -42.87
C ASP A 380 -46.31 1.72 -42.91
N GLY A 381 -45.39 1.57 -41.95
CA GLY A 381 -44.52 0.40 -41.82
C GLY A 381 -43.35 0.36 -42.81
N ARG A 382 -43.27 1.25 -43.80
CA ARG A 382 -42.08 1.43 -44.63
C ARG A 382 -41.03 2.25 -43.88
N LEU A 383 -39.85 1.66 -43.68
CA LEU A 383 -38.67 2.35 -43.15
C LEU A 383 -38.30 3.53 -44.06
N GLN A 384 -38.10 4.69 -43.44
CA GLN A 384 -37.67 5.95 -44.06
C GLN A 384 -36.15 6.13 -43.87
N MET A 385 -35.49 6.85 -44.77
CA MET A 385 -34.04 7.10 -44.70
C MET A 385 -33.73 8.45 -44.04
N PRO A 386 -32.74 8.55 -43.12
CA PRO A 386 -32.31 9.83 -42.58
C PRO A 386 -31.60 10.67 -43.66
N PHE A 387 -31.89 11.97 -43.66
CA PHE A 387 -31.35 12.94 -44.60
C PHE A 387 -29.91 13.30 -44.26
N ASN A 388 -29.00 13.05 -45.20
CA ASN A 388 -27.56 13.28 -45.01
C ASN A 388 -27.05 14.63 -45.56
N GLY A 389 -27.94 15.54 -45.93
CA GLY A 389 -27.59 16.82 -46.58
C GLY A 389 -27.60 16.77 -48.11
N THR A 390 -27.89 15.62 -48.73
CA THR A 390 -28.03 15.49 -50.20
C THR A 390 -29.19 14.59 -50.61
N ASP A 391 -29.48 13.54 -49.82
CA ASP A 391 -30.53 12.54 -50.10
C ASP A 391 -31.13 12.02 -48.78
N GLY A 392 -32.39 11.55 -48.82
CA GLY A 392 -33.12 10.97 -47.69
C GLY A 392 -34.58 11.46 -47.55
N ASP A 393 -35.31 10.81 -46.64
CA ASP A 393 -36.76 10.98 -46.43
C ASP A 393 -37.10 11.84 -45.19
N TYR A 394 -36.22 11.91 -44.17
CA TYR A 394 -36.48 12.66 -42.93
C TYR A 394 -35.24 13.28 -42.25
N ILE A 395 -35.42 14.38 -41.52
CA ILE A 395 -34.40 15.05 -40.70
C ILE A 395 -34.71 14.82 -39.21
N ALA A 396 -33.72 14.39 -38.42
CA ALA A 396 -33.86 14.10 -36.99
C ALA A 396 -32.57 14.37 -36.19
N THR A 397 -32.18 15.64 -36.10
CA THR A 397 -30.86 16.07 -35.57
C THR A 397 -30.88 16.61 -34.14
N ASN A 398 -32.06 16.84 -33.54
CA ASN A 398 -32.21 17.62 -32.29
C ASN A 398 -32.75 16.82 -31.08
N GLY A 399 -33.01 15.52 -31.24
CA GLY A 399 -33.46 14.64 -30.15
C GLY A 399 -34.91 14.82 -29.69
N THR A 400 -35.68 15.73 -30.31
CA THR A 400 -37.03 16.12 -29.83
C THR A 400 -38.07 16.33 -30.93
N SER A 401 -37.66 16.47 -32.20
CA SER A 401 -38.56 16.54 -33.35
C SER A 401 -38.03 15.79 -34.56
N ILE A 402 -38.92 15.32 -35.43
CA ILE A 402 -38.61 14.74 -36.75
C ILE A 402 -39.30 15.57 -37.82
N ALA A 403 -38.62 15.81 -38.94
CA ALA A 403 -39.19 16.52 -40.09
C ALA A 403 -39.06 15.66 -41.37
N LEU A 404 -40.17 15.17 -41.91
CA LEU A 404 -40.22 14.49 -43.21
C LEU A 404 -39.96 15.48 -44.34
N ILE A 405 -39.34 15.00 -45.43
CA ILE A 405 -38.99 15.81 -46.61
C ILE A 405 -40.13 15.83 -47.64
N SER A 406 -40.91 14.75 -47.73
CA SER A 406 -42.27 14.80 -48.28
C SER A 406 -43.26 14.89 -47.12
N GLY A 407 -44.33 15.68 -47.28
CA GLY A 407 -45.45 15.63 -46.33
C GLY A 407 -46.15 14.28 -46.39
N ALA A 408 -46.54 13.76 -45.24
CA ALA A 408 -47.41 12.58 -45.14
C ALA A 408 -48.83 12.89 -45.66
N LEU A 409 -49.59 11.87 -46.03
CA LEU A 409 -51.00 12.01 -46.40
C LEU A 409 -51.89 11.92 -45.15
N ALA A 410 -53.18 12.24 -45.30
CA ALA A 410 -54.13 12.14 -44.19
C ALA A 410 -54.50 10.68 -43.94
N GLY A 411 -54.11 10.17 -42.77
CA GLY A 411 -54.38 8.79 -42.34
C GLY A 411 -53.13 7.92 -42.23
N ASP A 412 -51.99 8.34 -42.77
CA ASP A 412 -50.71 7.64 -42.64
C ASP A 412 -50.31 7.55 -41.15
N SER A 413 -49.60 6.49 -40.76
CA SER A 413 -49.07 6.34 -39.40
C SER A 413 -47.55 6.46 -39.39
N LEU A 414 -47.04 7.45 -38.65
CA LEU A 414 -45.61 7.60 -38.38
C LEU A 414 -45.26 6.88 -37.07
N ARG A 415 -44.45 5.82 -37.16
CA ARG A 415 -43.87 5.13 -36.01
C ARG A 415 -42.38 5.44 -35.89
N VAL A 416 -41.96 5.88 -34.71
CA VAL A 416 -40.57 6.14 -34.36
C VAL A 416 -40.12 5.10 -33.33
N ILE A 417 -38.98 4.46 -33.55
CA ILE A 417 -38.29 3.64 -32.56
C ILE A 417 -37.03 4.41 -32.16
N ALA A 418 -36.96 4.83 -30.91
CA ALA A 418 -35.82 5.55 -30.34
C ALA A 418 -35.03 4.64 -29.40
N TRP A 419 -33.74 4.43 -29.71
CA TRP A 419 -32.87 3.58 -28.92
C TRP A 419 -32.24 4.39 -27.78
N SER A 420 -32.44 3.95 -26.53
CA SER A 420 -31.83 4.62 -25.38
C SER A 420 -30.36 4.21 -25.24
N ILE A 421 -29.47 5.19 -25.29
CA ILE A 421 -28.09 4.99 -24.83
C ILE A 421 -28.12 5.04 -23.30
N VAL A 422 -28.22 3.87 -22.67
CA VAL A 422 -27.92 3.73 -21.24
C VAL A 422 -26.41 3.93 -21.06
N GLY A 423 -26.01 5.19 -20.88
CA GLY A 423 -24.63 5.55 -20.59
C GLY A 423 -24.19 4.88 -19.29
N VAL A 424 -23.23 3.97 -19.37
CA VAL A 424 -22.63 3.28 -18.22
C VAL A 424 -21.74 4.24 -17.42
N SER A 425 -22.38 5.14 -16.67
CA SER A 425 -21.72 6.03 -15.73
C SER A 425 -21.01 5.19 -14.66
N SER A 426 -19.68 5.27 -14.62
CA SER A 426 -18.81 4.26 -14.00
C SER A 426 -18.92 2.91 -14.71
N ALA A 427 -18.24 2.80 -15.86
CA ALA A 427 -17.73 1.50 -16.27
C ALA A 427 -16.95 0.91 -15.08
N VAL A 428 -17.24 -0.32 -14.69
CA VAL A 428 -16.30 -1.09 -13.89
C VAL A 428 -15.01 -1.11 -14.68
N VAL A 429 -13.94 -0.51 -14.12
CA VAL A 429 -12.61 -0.65 -14.69
C VAL A 429 -12.28 -2.13 -14.60
N VAL A 430 -12.42 -2.80 -15.74
CA VAL A 430 -11.76 -4.09 -15.97
C VAL A 430 -10.28 -3.75 -16.03
N ASP A 431 -9.70 -3.67 -14.83
CA ASP A 431 -8.27 -3.60 -14.62
C ASP A 431 -7.58 -4.71 -15.44
N SER A 432 -6.31 -4.54 -15.75
CA SER A 432 -5.58 -5.29 -16.79
C SER A 432 -5.48 -6.80 -16.52
N ALA A 433 -6.57 -7.51 -16.82
CA ALA A 433 -7.15 -8.56 -15.97
C ALA A 433 -7.36 -8.06 -14.52
N GLN A 434 -8.59 -8.20 -13.98
CA GLN A 434 -8.73 -8.14 -12.53
C GLN A 434 -8.01 -9.37 -11.96
N SER A 435 -6.75 -9.19 -11.60
CA SER A 435 -5.96 -10.08 -10.76
C SER A 435 -6.49 -10.00 -9.34
N PHE A 436 -7.77 -10.34 -9.19
CA PHE A 436 -8.33 -10.88 -7.97
C PHE A 436 -7.27 -11.81 -7.38
N SER A 437 -6.78 -11.47 -6.20
CA SER A 437 -5.94 -12.40 -5.44
C SER A 437 -6.68 -13.73 -5.33
N GLU A 438 -5.96 -14.85 -5.26
CA GLU A 438 -6.61 -16.17 -5.25
C GLU A 438 -7.73 -16.30 -4.18
N PRO A 439 -7.63 -15.69 -2.98
CA PRO A 439 -8.75 -15.57 -2.04
C PRO A 439 -9.97 -14.84 -2.61
N GLN A 440 -9.81 -13.74 -3.35
CA GLN A 440 -10.91 -13.03 -4.01
C GLN A 440 -11.53 -13.85 -5.15
N ARG A 441 -10.74 -14.69 -5.85
CA ARG A 441 -11.27 -15.62 -6.87
C ARG A 441 -12.12 -16.72 -6.23
N ALA A 442 -11.64 -17.30 -5.11
CA ALA A 442 -12.41 -18.26 -4.32
C ALA A 442 -13.67 -17.61 -3.72
N GLN A 443 -13.58 -16.38 -3.20
CA GLN A 443 -14.71 -15.60 -2.71
C GLN A 443 -15.74 -15.35 -3.82
N ALA A 444 -15.29 -15.00 -5.03
CA ALA A 444 -16.16 -14.83 -6.19
C ALA A 444 -16.85 -16.16 -6.57
N GLN A 445 -16.14 -17.30 -6.58
CA GLN A 445 -16.72 -18.62 -6.83
C GLN A 445 -17.76 -19.05 -5.78
N VAL A 446 -17.58 -18.65 -4.53
CA VAL A 446 -18.60 -18.81 -3.47
C VAL A 446 -19.79 -17.87 -3.71
N ASN A 447 -19.54 -16.61 -4.05
CA ASN A 447 -20.57 -15.58 -4.23
C ASN A 447 -21.44 -15.79 -5.47
N ILE A 448 -20.93 -16.38 -6.57
CA ILE A 448 -21.72 -16.71 -7.78
C ILE A 448 -22.63 -17.95 -7.60
N GLY A 449 -22.68 -18.54 -6.41
CA GLY A 449 -23.72 -19.51 -6.07
C GLY A 449 -23.65 -20.84 -6.83
N LEU A 450 -22.44 -21.35 -7.12
CA LEU A 450 -22.23 -22.71 -7.63
C LEU A 450 -22.50 -23.78 -6.55
N GLY A 451 -23.74 -23.80 -6.06
CA GLY A 451 -24.22 -24.70 -5.02
C GLY A 451 -24.04 -26.17 -5.40
N LEU A 452 -23.54 -26.97 -4.44
CA LEU A 452 -23.33 -28.41 -4.56
C LEU A 452 -22.71 -28.83 -5.91
N SER A 453 -21.57 -28.23 -6.25
CA SER A 453 -20.87 -28.44 -7.53
C SER A 453 -20.16 -29.82 -7.65
N PHE A 454 -20.53 -30.78 -6.77
CA PHE A 454 -19.99 -32.13 -6.61
C PHE A 454 -18.46 -32.18 -6.76
N ARG A 455 -17.77 -31.25 -6.10
CA ARG A 455 -16.32 -31.08 -6.22
C ARG A 455 -15.53 -32.13 -5.46
N ASN A 456 -16.01 -32.59 -4.31
CA ASN A 456 -15.28 -33.56 -3.50
C ASN A 456 -15.35 -34.98 -4.09
N ARG A 457 -14.25 -35.51 -4.61
CA ARG A 457 -14.14 -36.88 -5.12
C ARG A 457 -14.04 -37.94 -4.01
N LEU A 458 -13.80 -37.54 -2.76
CA LEU A 458 -13.94 -38.41 -1.60
C LEU A 458 -15.43 -38.58 -1.24
N PHE A 459 -15.74 -39.76 -0.73
CA PHE A 459 -17.00 -40.08 -0.06
C PHE A 459 -16.74 -40.25 1.44
N ASN A 460 -17.76 -40.06 2.27
CA ASN A 460 -17.66 -40.04 3.73
C ASN A 460 -16.61 -39.03 4.25
N GLY A 461 -16.45 -37.86 3.62
CA GLY A 461 -15.40 -36.89 3.98
C GLY A 461 -15.42 -36.42 5.44
N THR A 462 -16.62 -36.36 6.06
CA THR A 462 -16.84 -36.05 7.48
C THR A 462 -16.62 -37.24 8.42
N CYS A 463 -16.26 -38.41 7.86
CA CYS A 463 -16.17 -39.73 8.50
C CYS A 463 -17.42 -40.20 9.28
N ALA A 464 -18.56 -39.52 9.14
CA ALA A 464 -19.77 -39.75 9.93
C ALA A 464 -20.57 -41.01 9.53
N VAL A 465 -20.32 -41.60 8.36
CA VAL A 465 -20.95 -42.87 7.95
C VAL A 465 -20.17 -44.05 8.52
N ASN A 466 -20.85 -44.83 9.37
CA ASN A 466 -20.31 -46.01 10.06
C ASN A 466 -21.32 -47.18 10.00
N GLN A 467 -21.62 -47.66 8.79
CA GLN A 467 -22.51 -48.82 8.61
C GLN A 467 -21.90 -50.11 9.17
N ARG A 468 -20.57 -50.20 9.28
CA ARG A 468 -19.88 -51.35 9.89
C ARG A 468 -20.01 -51.39 11.42
N GLY A 469 -20.41 -50.30 12.07
CA GLY A 469 -20.62 -50.23 13.51
C GLY A 469 -19.34 -50.32 14.35
N VAL A 470 -18.19 -49.90 13.79
CA VAL A 470 -16.92 -49.91 14.54
C VAL A 470 -17.00 -48.94 15.72
N SER A 471 -16.40 -49.29 16.85
CA SER A 471 -16.54 -48.53 18.11
C SER A 471 -15.26 -48.59 18.96
N GLY A 472 -15.08 -47.59 19.83
CA GLY A 472 -13.92 -47.49 20.72
C GLY A 472 -12.59 -47.31 19.98
N THR A 473 -11.59 -48.11 20.34
CA THR A 473 -10.30 -48.17 19.62
C THR A 473 -10.42 -49.18 18.48
N VAL A 474 -10.47 -48.70 17.24
CA VAL A 474 -10.55 -49.54 16.05
C VAL A 474 -9.14 -49.97 15.66
N THR A 475 -8.89 -51.26 15.54
CA THR A 475 -7.64 -51.83 15.01
C THR A 475 -7.94 -52.69 13.80
N LEU A 476 -7.33 -52.34 12.67
CA LEU A 476 -7.57 -52.90 11.35
C LEU A 476 -6.30 -53.57 10.83
N ALA A 477 -6.41 -54.82 10.38
CA ALA A 477 -5.35 -55.45 9.59
C ALA A 477 -5.23 -54.77 8.21
N ALA A 478 -4.10 -54.99 7.52
CA ALA A 478 -3.82 -54.35 6.24
C ALA A 478 -4.95 -54.56 5.21
N GLY A 479 -5.40 -53.47 4.58
CA GLY A 479 -6.49 -53.48 3.60
C GLY A 479 -7.91 -53.61 4.17
N VAL A 480 -8.10 -53.83 5.48
CA VAL A 480 -9.44 -53.96 6.09
C VAL A 480 -10.10 -52.58 6.23
N TYR A 481 -11.41 -52.53 5.97
CA TYR A 481 -12.25 -51.33 6.05
C TYR A 481 -12.82 -51.09 7.46
N GLY A 482 -12.82 -49.82 7.89
CA GLY A 482 -13.33 -49.37 9.19
C GLY A 482 -14.62 -48.56 9.06
N HIS A 483 -14.53 -47.24 9.24
CA HIS A 483 -15.55 -46.31 8.74
C HIS A 483 -15.72 -46.48 7.23
N ASP A 484 -16.92 -46.28 6.71
CA ASP A 484 -17.24 -46.55 5.31
C ASP A 484 -16.27 -45.82 4.37
N ARG A 485 -15.80 -46.53 3.33
CA ARG A 485 -14.80 -46.09 2.34
C ARG A 485 -13.36 -45.89 2.84
N PHE A 486 -13.10 -45.91 4.15
CA PHE A 486 -11.73 -45.85 4.69
C PHE A 486 -11.20 -47.26 5.02
N LYS A 487 -10.04 -47.61 4.45
CA LYS A 487 -9.31 -48.83 4.78
C LYS A 487 -7.94 -48.56 5.36
N ALA A 488 -7.42 -49.55 6.09
CA ALA A 488 -6.03 -49.54 6.53
C ALA A 488 -5.05 -49.72 5.36
N GLY A 489 -3.92 -49.01 5.42
CA GLY A 489 -2.79 -49.22 4.51
C GLY A 489 -2.03 -50.52 4.78
N ALA A 490 -0.90 -50.70 4.10
CA ALA A 490 -0.15 -51.97 4.06
C ALA A 490 0.38 -52.46 5.42
N GLY A 491 0.54 -51.57 6.40
CA GLY A 491 0.95 -51.91 7.77
C GLY A 491 -0.21 -52.14 8.75
N GLY A 492 -1.47 -52.09 8.30
CA GLY A 492 -2.63 -51.96 9.18
C GLY A 492 -2.87 -50.52 9.64
N CYS A 493 -3.84 -50.34 10.53
CA CYS A 493 -4.18 -49.04 11.13
C CYS A 493 -4.82 -49.23 12.50
N THR A 494 -4.45 -48.39 13.47
CA THR A 494 -5.18 -48.21 14.72
C THR A 494 -5.64 -46.75 14.83
N TYR A 495 -6.91 -46.54 15.16
CA TYR A 495 -7.46 -45.21 15.39
C TYR A 495 -8.54 -45.22 16.49
N THR A 496 -8.70 -44.07 17.14
CA THR A 496 -9.90 -43.72 17.92
C THR A 496 -10.70 -42.67 17.14
N PHE A 497 -11.93 -42.37 17.57
CA PHE A 497 -12.73 -41.34 16.91
C PHE A 497 -13.70 -40.67 17.88
N THR A 498 -14.03 -39.41 17.59
CA THR A 498 -14.94 -38.58 18.40
C THR A 498 -15.91 -37.84 17.48
N THR A 499 -17.22 -38.06 17.67
CA THR A 499 -18.26 -37.31 16.96
C THR A 499 -18.49 -35.95 17.63
N VAL A 500 -18.41 -34.87 16.85
CA VAL A 500 -18.59 -33.48 17.28
C VAL A 500 -19.66 -32.85 16.38
N GLY A 501 -20.86 -32.70 16.92
CA GLY A 501 -22.01 -32.24 16.13
C GLY A 501 -22.41 -33.28 15.08
N ALA A 502 -22.24 -32.94 13.80
CA ALA A 502 -22.57 -33.79 12.65
C ALA A 502 -21.36 -34.55 12.06
N ASP A 503 -20.15 -34.30 12.56
CA ASP A 503 -18.90 -34.78 11.99
C ASP A 503 -18.16 -35.71 12.95
N THR A 504 -17.33 -36.60 12.43
CA THR A 504 -16.56 -37.56 13.22
C THR A 504 -15.07 -37.38 12.97
N GLN A 505 -14.37 -36.83 13.96
CA GLN A 505 -12.91 -36.71 13.89
C GLN A 505 -12.27 -38.05 14.20
N ILE A 506 -11.57 -38.62 13.22
CA ILE A 506 -10.68 -39.76 13.40
C ILE A 506 -9.37 -39.27 14.01
N THR A 507 -8.79 -40.06 14.93
CA THR A 507 -7.44 -39.87 15.47
C THR A 507 -6.64 -41.12 15.19
N ILE A 508 -5.79 -41.08 14.16
CA ILE A 508 -4.92 -42.19 13.74
C ILE A 508 -3.73 -42.24 14.70
N THR A 509 -3.63 -43.33 15.47
CA THR A 509 -2.60 -43.50 16.51
C THR A 509 -1.46 -44.42 16.09
N ALA A 510 -1.71 -45.35 15.15
CA ALA A 510 -0.68 -46.18 14.53
C ALA A 510 -1.06 -46.60 13.11
N GLY A 511 -0.08 -46.88 12.26
CA GLY A 511 -0.30 -47.24 10.86
C GLY A 511 -0.85 -46.09 10.03
N THR A 512 -1.60 -46.41 8.99
CA THR A 512 -2.11 -45.43 7.99
C THR A 512 -3.54 -45.76 7.60
N LEU A 513 -4.38 -44.73 7.46
CA LEU A 513 -5.75 -44.84 6.97
C LEU A 513 -5.84 -44.23 5.57
N LEU A 514 -6.50 -44.87 4.63
CA LEU A 514 -6.57 -44.40 3.24
C LEU A 514 -7.96 -44.55 2.62
N GLN A 515 -8.22 -43.72 1.61
CA GLN A 515 -9.38 -43.82 0.74
C GLN A 515 -8.93 -43.90 -0.72
N VAL A 516 -9.52 -44.84 -1.46
CA VAL A 516 -9.27 -45.02 -2.89
C VAL A 516 -10.44 -44.41 -3.68
N ILE A 517 -10.14 -43.39 -4.46
CA ILE A 517 -11.03 -42.75 -5.43
C ILE A 517 -10.94 -43.54 -6.74
N GLU A 518 -12.08 -43.82 -7.36
CA GLU A 518 -12.14 -44.57 -8.61
C GLU A 518 -11.60 -43.80 -9.80
N ASP A 519 -11.08 -44.55 -10.76
CA ASP A 519 -10.76 -44.10 -12.11
C ASP A 519 -11.86 -43.25 -12.75
N ILE A 520 -13.11 -43.71 -12.73
CA ILE A 520 -14.23 -42.99 -13.35
C ILE A 520 -14.52 -41.61 -12.72
N ASN A 521 -14.08 -41.38 -11.48
CA ASN A 521 -14.21 -40.12 -10.75
C ASN A 521 -12.93 -39.25 -10.82
N VAL A 522 -11.99 -39.58 -11.72
CA VAL A 522 -10.76 -38.81 -11.95
C VAL A 522 -10.69 -38.37 -13.40
N GLU A 523 -11.10 -37.12 -13.63
CA GLU A 523 -11.00 -36.38 -14.89
C GLU A 523 -9.56 -36.14 -15.35
N GLY A 524 -8.60 -36.12 -14.41
CA GLY A 524 -7.17 -35.89 -14.65
C GLY A 524 -6.77 -34.42 -14.61
N GLY A 525 -5.47 -34.16 -14.71
CA GLY A 525 -4.88 -32.83 -14.56
C GLY A 525 -4.52 -32.50 -13.11
N THR A 526 -4.84 -31.29 -12.66
CA THR A 526 -4.44 -30.78 -11.33
C THR A 526 -5.58 -30.89 -10.33
N TYR A 527 -5.29 -31.41 -9.14
CA TYR A 527 -6.22 -31.55 -8.01
C TYR A 527 -5.62 -30.97 -6.73
N THR A 528 -6.46 -30.66 -5.76
CA THR A 528 -6.03 -30.32 -4.40
C THR A 528 -6.77 -31.15 -3.36
N ALA A 529 -6.02 -31.70 -2.41
CA ALA A 529 -6.53 -32.33 -1.20
C ALA A 529 -6.52 -31.34 -0.04
N SER A 530 -7.55 -31.38 0.80
CA SER A 530 -7.63 -30.65 2.07
C SER A 530 -8.34 -31.51 3.13
N TRP A 531 -8.08 -31.23 4.40
CA TRP A 531 -8.75 -31.86 5.53
C TRP A 531 -8.52 -30.99 6.77
N VAL A 532 -9.33 -31.20 7.81
CA VAL A 532 -9.16 -30.56 9.12
C VAL A 532 -8.51 -31.57 10.07
N GLY A 533 -7.31 -31.24 10.57
CA GLY A 533 -6.60 -32.03 11.57
C GLY A 533 -5.09 -32.05 11.37
N THR A 534 -4.39 -32.83 12.19
CA THR A 534 -2.92 -32.92 12.24
C THR A 534 -2.33 -34.05 11.41
N ALA A 535 -3.14 -34.94 10.85
CA ALA A 535 -2.64 -36.03 10.01
C ALA A 535 -1.89 -35.49 8.79
N THR A 536 -0.76 -36.10 8.46
CA THR A 536 -0.04 -35.86 7.20
C THR A 536 -0.45 -36.90 6.16
N ALA A 537 -0.54 -36.53 4.88
CA ALA A 537 -1.00 -37.43 3.82
C ALA A 537 -0.01 -37.57 2.67
N ARG A 538 -0.12 -38.64 1.90
CA ARG A 538 0.46 -38.78 0.56
C ARG A 538 -0.65 -39.13 -0.45
N ILE A 539 -0.45 -38.74 -1.71
CA ILE A 539 -1.44 -38.89 -2.78
C ILE A 539 -0.74 -39.53 -3.98
N TYR A 540 -1.30 -40.62 -4.52
CA TYR A 540 -0.68 -41.39 -5.60
C TYR A 540 -1.68 -42.10 -6.52
N GLN A 541 -1.23 -42.43 -7.72
CA GLN A 541 -1.90 -43.32 -8.66
C GLN A 541 -1.08 -44.61 -8.80
N GLY A 542 -1.73 -45.77 -8.78
CA GLY A 542 -1.05 -47.06 -8.78
C GLY A 542 -0.35 -47.36 -7.45
N ALA A 543 0.96 -47.60 -7.48
CA ALA A 543 1.72 -48.02 -6.30
C ALA A 543 1.97 -46.88 -5.29
N ALA A 544 1.96 -47.22 -4.00
CA ALA A 544 2.13 -46.28 -2.91
C ALA A 544 3.47 -45.53 -2.99
N SER A 545 3.39 -44.22 -3.16
CA SER A 545 4.52 -43.36 -3.51
C SER A 545 4.32 -41.93 -3.00
N GLY A 546 5.39 -41.14 -3.02
CA GLY A 546 5.41 -39.78 -2.43
C GLY A 546 5.63 -39.76 -0.91
N SER A 547 6.02 -38.58 -0.42
CA SER A 547 6.22 -38.31 1.01
C SER A 547 4.91 -37.93 1.69
N TYR A 548 4.77 -38.21 2.99
CA TYR A 548 3.68 -37.64 3.79
C TYR A 548 3.97 -36.17 4.09
N LEU A 549 3.03 -35.29 3.73
CA LEU A 549 3.12 -33.83 3.93
C LEU A 549 1.87 -33.33 4.69
N ALA A 550 1.94 -32.13 5.26
CA ALA A 550 0.75 -31.48 5.82
C ALA A 550 -0.28 -31.13 4.72
N GLY A 551 -1.53 -30.92 5.11
CA GLY A 551 -2.59 -30.41 4.22
C GLY A 551 -2.69 -28.88 4.26
N PRO A 552 -3.26 -28.23 3.23
CA PRO A 552 -3.70 -28.81 1.97
C PRO A 552 -2.54 -29.11 1.00
N GLN A 553 -2.76 -30.03 0.05
CA GLN A 553 -1.77 -30.46 -0.94
C GLN A 553 -2.29 -30.35 -2.37
N THR A 554 -1.61 -29.62 -3.24
CA THR A 554 -1.91 -29.61 -4.68
C THR A 554 -1.06 -30.64 -5.41
N VAL A 555 -1.69 -31.50 -6.20
CA VAL A 555 -1.06 -32.53 -7.03
C VAL A 555 -1.24 -32.18 -8.50
N LEU A 556 -0.16 -32.21 -9.27
CA LEU A 556 -0.13 -31.83 -10.68
C LEU A 556 -0.11 -33.09 -11.57
N GLY A 557 -0.77 -33.02 -12.73
CA GLY A 557 -0.59 -34.01 -13.80
C GLY A 557 -1.11 -35.42 -13.51
N LEU A 558 -2.17 -35.55 -12.69
CA LEU A 558 -2.83 -36.84 -12.48
C LEU A 558 -3.43 -37.36 -13.79
N THR A 559 -3.30 -38.67 -14.02
CA THR A 559 -3.82 -39.32 -15.23
C THR A 559 -5.33 -39.46 -15.12
N ALA A 560 -6.05 -39.07 -16.18
CA ALA A 560 -7.49 -39.31 -16.30
C ALA A 560 -7.79 -40.81 -16.26
N LYS A 561 -8.98 -41.20 -15.78
CA LYS A 561 -9.41 -42.61 -15.69
C LYS A 561 -8.37 -43.50 -14.99
N THR A 562 -7.77 -43.01 -13.91
CA THR A 562 -6.80 -43.75 -13.10
C THR A 562 -7.12 -43.60 -11.62
N ALA A 563 -7.32 -44.73 -10.94
CA ALA A 563 -7.68 -44.77 -9.53
C ALA A 563 -6.61 -44.07 -8.68
N THR A 564 -7.06 -43.14 -7.84
CA THR A 564 -6.19 -42.23 -7.07
C THR A 564 -6.41 -42.47 -5.59
N THR A 565 -5.34 -42.70 -4.85
CA THR A 565 -5.38 -42.98 -3.42
C THR A 565 -4.89 -41.77 -2.63
N ILE A 566 -5.59 -41.44 -1.55
CA ILE A 566 -5.09 -40.54 -0.50
C ILE A 566 -4.91 -41.36 0.77
N GLU A 567 -3.70 -41.30 1.32
CA GLU A 567 -3.29 -42.09 2.47
C GLU A 567 -2.75 -41.18 3.57
N TRP A 568 -3.47 -41.14 4.70
CA TRP A 568 -3.14 -40.37 5.89
C TRP A 568 -2.34 -41.22 6.88
N SER A 569 -1.29 -40.61 7.44
CA SER A 569 -0.49 -41.11 8.54
C SER A 569 -1.09 -40.70 9.90
N THR A 570 -0.37 -40.94 10.99
CA THR A 570 -0.79 -40.59 12.36
C THR A 570 -1.13 -39.10 12.52
N GLY A 571 -2.15 -38.81 13.33
CA GLY A 571 -2.71 -37.48 13.55
C GLY A 571 -4.23 -37.46 13.46
N THR A 572 -4.85 -36.29 13.53
CA THR A 572 -6.32 -36.13 13.43
C THR A 572 -6.79 -35.86 12.00
N LEU A 573 -8.02 -36.30 11.68
CA LEU A 573 -8.64 -36.23 10.35
C LEU A 573 -10.17 -36.06 10.48
N THR A 574 -10.72 -34.98 9.91
CA THR A 574 -12.13 -34.79 9.54
C THR A 574 -12.23 -33.89 8.31
N ASP A 575 -13.43 -33.75 7.74
CA ASP A 575 -13.78 -32.81 6.65
C ASP A 575 -12.81 -32.94 5.46
N ALA A 576 -12.52 -34.19 5.10
CA ALA A 576 -11.58 -34.54 4.04
C ALA A 576 -12.17 -34.31 2.65
N GLN A 577 -11.46 -33.53 1.84
CA GLN A 577 -11.83 -33.14 0.49
C GLN A 577 -10.71 -33.39 -0.51
N PHE A 578 -11.08 -33.83 -1.71
CA PHE A 578 -10.21 -33.89 -2.88
C PHE A 578 -10.97 -33.35 -4.09
N GLU A 579 -10.50 -32.27 -4.69
CA GLU A 579 -11.23 -31.57 -5.76
C GLU A 579 -10.33 -31.16 -6.93
N PRO A 580 -10.86 -31.10 -8.17
CA PRO A 580 -10.12 -30.54 -9.30
C PRO A 580 -9.76 -29.07 -9.05
N GLY A 581 -8.52 -28.69 -9.35
CA GLY A 581 -8.01 -27.33 -9.21
C GLY A 581 -6.74 -27.21 -8.36
N SER A 582 -6.06 -26.06 -8.49
CA SER A 582 -4.77 -25.77 -7.86
C SER A 582 -4.87 -25.12 -6.47
N LYS A 583 -6.05 -25.17 -5.84
CA LYS A 583 -6.36 -24.60 -4.53
C LYS A 583 -7.40 -25.45 -3.80
N ALA A 584 -7.32 -25.45 -2.48
CA ALA A 584 -8.39 -25.98 -1.64
C ALA A 584 -9.49 -24.92 -1.49
N THR A 585 -10.74 -25.33 -1.67
CA THR A 585 -11.91 -24.53 -1.32
C THR A 585 -12.43 -24.94 0.07
N SER A 586 -13.47 -24.25 0.55
CA SER A 586 -14.23 -24.68 1.73
C SER A 586 -14.84 -26.07 1.52
N PHE A 587 -14.93 -26.86 2.60
CA PHE A 587 -15.44 -28.23 2.57
C PHE A 587 -16.87 -28.33 2.00
N GLU A 588 -17.05 -29.17 0.98
CA GLU A 588 -18.33 -29.48 0.35
C GLU A 588 -19.16 -30.43 1.22
N ARG A 589 -19.87 -29.84 2.18
CA ARG A 589 -20.78 -30.58 3.06
C ARG A 589 -22.01 -31.09 2.31
N ARG A 590 -22.21 -32.41 2.34
CA ARG A 590 -23.37 -33.10 1.73
C ARG A 590 -24.38 -33.51 2.80
N PRO A 591 -25.69 -33.59 2.46
CA PRO A 591 -26.69 -34.16 3.36
C PRO A 591 -26.38 -35.63 3.67
N PHE A 592 -26.54 -36.05 4.94
CA PHE A 592 -26.19 -37.41 5.39
C PHE A 592 -26.80 -38.53 4.54
N GLY A 593 -28.06 -38.42 4.14
CA GLY A 593 -28.72 -39.42 3.28
C GLY A 593 -28.10 -39.55 1.89
N PHE A 594 -27.55 -38.47 1.34
CA PHE A 594 -26.81 -38.51 0.07
C PHE A 594 -25.45 -39.19 0.26
N GLU A 595 -24.71 -38.83 1.31
CA GLU A 595 -23.40 -39.43 1.62
C GLU A 595 -23.51 -40.93 1.92
N LEU A 596 -24.54 -41.33 2.66
CA LEU A 596 -24.90 -42.73 2.89
C LEU A 596 -25.18 -43.46 1.58
N SER A 597 -25.92 -42.86 0.63
CA SER A 597 -26.21 -43.47 -0.67
C SER A 597 -24.96 -43.67 -1.55
N LEU A 598 -23.94 -42.81 -1.39
CA LEU A 598 -22.63 -42.98 -2.04
C LEU A 598 -21.85 -44.14 -1.42
N CYS A 599 -21.80 -44.20 -0.09
CA CYS A 599 -21.18 -45.30 0.65
C CYS A 599 -21.83 -46.66 0.33
N GLN A 600 -23.17 -46.69 0.20
CA GLN A 600 -23.94 -47.89 -0.08
C GLN A 600 -23.74 -48.52 -1.46
N LYS A 601 -22.98 -47.87 -2.37
CA LYS A 601 -22.48 -48.54 -3.59
C LYS A 601 -21.31 -49.49 -3.32
N TYR A 602 -20.61 -49.33 -2.21
CA TYR A 602 -19.41 -50.08 -1.84
C TYR A 602 -19.64 -51.00 -0.65
N PHE A 603 -20.44 -50.57 0.33
CA PHE A 603 -20.84 -51.42 1.45
C PHE A 603 -22.28 -51.12 1.85
N CYS A 604 -23.15 -52.12 1.86
CA CYS A 604 -24.52 -51.98 2.32
C CYS A 604 -24.95 -53.19 3.16
N LYS A 605 -26.09 -53.05 3.84
CA LYS A 605 -26.62 -54.03 4.80
C LYS A 605 -28.14 -53.89 4.92
N SER A 606 -28.81 -54.93 5.43
CA SER A 606 -30.23 -54.88 5.79
C SER A 606 -30.50 -54.18 7.12
N TYR A 607 -29.56 -54.26 8.06
CA TYR A 607 -29.69 -53.65 9.39
C TYR A 607 -29.87 -52.13 9.33
N ALA A 608 -30.59 -51.57 10.31
CA ALA A 608 -30.66 -50.12 10.51
C ALA A 608 -29.27 -49.48 10.57
N VAL A 609 -29.15 -48.22 10.12
CA VAL A 609 -27.86 -47.58 9.83
C VAL A 609 -26.87 -47.64 11.02
N GLY A 610 -27.34 -47.37 12.24
CA GLY A 610 -26.51 -47.43 13.46
C GLY A 610 -26.32 -48.82 14.09
N THR A 611 -27.00 -49.86 13.60
CA THR A 611 -26.91 -51.23 14.15
C THR A 611 -25.77 -51.99 13.47
N ALA A 612 -24.77 -52.43 14.23
CA ALA A 612 -23.64 -53.17 13.69
C ALA A 612 -24.09 -54.51 13.03
N PRO A 613 -23.48 -54.94 11.91
CA PRO A 613 -23.75 -56.27 11.35
C PRO A 613 -23.44 -57.39 12.35
N GLY A 614 -24.26 -58.44 12.35
CA GLY A 614 -24.17 -59.49 13.36
C GLY A 614 -24.68 -59.07 14.76
N SER A 615 -25.34 -57.92 14.91
CA SER A 615 -26.12 -57.68 16.14
C SER A 615 -27.26 -58.67 16.25
N THR A 616 -27.54 -59.13 17.46
CA THR A 616 -28.79 -59.81 17.79
C THR A 616 -29.98 -58.86 17.60
N ILE A 617 -31.05 -59.35 17.00
CA ILE A 617 -32.32 -58.65 16.81
C ILE A 617 -33.49 -59.54 17.26
N SER A 618 -34.70 -58.98 17.33
CA SER A 618 -35.92 -59.76 17.54
C SER A 618 -36.08 -60.82 16.45
N ALA A 619 -36.23 -62.09 16.83
CA ALA A 619 -36.33 -63.19 15.88
C ALA A 619 -37.59 -63.03 15.01
N GLY A 620 -37.42 -63.01 13.68
CA GLY A 620 -38.49 -62.68 12.73
C GLY A 620 -38.59 -61.20 12.35
N SER A 621 -37.76 -60.33 12.93
CA SER A 621 -37.57 -58.93 12.48
C SER A 621 -36.39 -58.76 11.52
N ASN A 622 -35.95 -59.86 10.89
CA ASN A 622 -34.89 -59.85 9.89
C ASN A 622 -35.27 -59.00 8.67
N GLY A 623 -34.31 -58.29 8.08
CA GLY A 623 -34.58 -57.40 6.96
C GLY A 623 -35.10 -58.08 5.69
N ILE A 624 -34.93 -59.40 5.56
CA ILE A 624 -35.57 -60.24 4.53
C ILE A 624 -36.27 -61.42 5.22
N VAL A 625 -37.52 -61.69 4.83
CA VAL A 625 -38.28 -62.90 5.17
C VAL A 625 -38.96 -63.41 3.91
N ALA A 626 -38.84 -64.72 3.64
CA ALA A 626 -39.41 -65.37 2.46
C ALA A 626 -39.99 -66.76 2.81
N PRO A 627 -41.01 -67.23 2.06
CA PRO A 627 -41.61 -68.54 2.29
C PRO A 627 -40.65 -69.68 1.93
N ASN A 628 -40.81 -70.81 2.61
CA ASN A 628 -40.10 -72.05 2.33
C ASN A 628 -41.09 -73.11 1.81
N PHE A 629 -40.66 -73.94 0.85
CA PHE A 629 -41.56 -74.94 0.27
C PHE A 629 -41.64 -76.19 1.16
N SER A 630 -42.84 -76.50 1.62
CA SER A 630 -43.11 -77.52 2.65
C SER A 630 -42.96 -78.98 2.18
N SER A 631 -42.54 -79.23 0.94
CA SER A 631 -42.45 -80.55 0.31
C SER A 631 -41.09 -80.82 -0.36
N GLY A 632 -40.00 -80.58 0.37
CA GLY A 632 -38.64 -81.01 -0.01
C GLY A 632 -37.93 -80.17 -1.08
N GLY A 633 -38.59 -79.15 -1.64
CA GLY A 633 -37.94 -78.12 -2.47
C GLY A 633 -37.31 -77.02 -1.61
N SER A 634 -36.18 -76.47 -2.04
CA SER A 634 -35.62 -75.26 -1.43
C SER A 634 -36.46 -74.03 -1.75
N GLY A 635 -36.88 -73.28 -0.73
CA GLY A 635 -37.30 -71.88 -0.92
C GLY A 635 -36.11 -70.99 -1.31
N PHE A 636 -36.39 -69.78 -1.79
CA PHE A 636 -35.36 -68.80 -2.12
C PHE A 636 -35.77 -67.39 -1.71
N GLY A 637 -34.79 -66.59 -1.27
CA GLY A 637 -34.95 -65.16 -0.97
C GLY A 637 -34.26 -64.31 -2.03
N VAL A 638 -35.04 -63.51 -2.77
CA VAL A 638 -34.51 -62.49 -3.70
C VAL A 638 -34.36 -61.17 -2.95
N THR A 639 -33.22 -60.50 -3.08
CA THR A 639 -32.89 -59.31 -2.30
C THR A 639 -32.22 -58.26 -3.17
N THR A 640 -32.93 -57.16 -3.44
CA THR A 640 -32.38 -55.95 -4.05
C THR A 640 -31.61 -55.15 -3.00
N PHE A 641 -30.49 -54.54 -3.38
CA PHE A 641 -29.74 -53.65 -2.49
C PHE A 641 -30.46 -52.29 -2.31
N PRO A 642 -30.27 -51.58 -1.17
CA PRO A 642 -30.94 -50.30 -0.90
C PRO A 642 -30.42 -49.14 -1.76
N SER A 643 -29.33 -49.34 -2.48
CA SER A 643 -28.63 -48.38 -3.32
C SER A 643 -28.90 -48.59 -4.82
N ALA A 644 -28.60 -47.57 -5.63
CA ALA A 644 -28.29 -47.77 -7.04
C ALA A 644 -27.16 -48.81 -7.19
N PRO A 645 -27.02 -49.50 -8.35
CA PRO A 645 -26.17 -50.68 -8.49
C PRO A 645 -24.82 -50.55 -7.78
N MET A 646 -24.47 -51.55 -6.98
CA MET A 646 -23.18 -51.63 -6.31
C MET A 646 -22.06 -51.58 -7.34
N ARG A 647 -20.87 -51.14 -6.91
CA ARG A 647 -19.70 -50.93 -7.76
C ARG A 647 -19.39 -52.12 -8.68
N VAL A 648 -19.39 -53.31 -8.08
CA VAL A 648 -19.14 -54.61 -8.70
C VAL A 648 -20.05 -55.64 -8.02
N THR A 649 -20.08 -56.88 -8.51
CA THR A 649 -20.72 -57.99 -7.80
C THR A 649 -20.12 -58.10 -6.39
N PRO A 650 -20.91 -57.92 -5.31
CA PRO A 650 -20.39 -57.84 -3.95
C PRO A 650 -20.07 -59.21 -3.36
N THR A 651 -19.17 -59.26 -2.38
CA THR A 651 -19.14 -60.37 -1.42
C THR A 651 -20.31 -60.19 -0.46
N VAL A 652 -21.25 -61.14 -0.43
CA VAL A 652 -22.42 -61.14 0.46
C VAL A 652 -22.18 -62.09 1.63
N VAL A 653 -22.47 -61.63 2.85
CA VAL A 653 -22.50 -62.44 4.07
C VAL A 653 -23.87 -62.30 4.72
N VAL A 654 -24.51 -63.43 5.04
CA VAL A 654 -25.85 -63.47 5.65
C VAL A 654 -25.79 -63.84 7.13
N TYR A 655 -26.82 -63.44 7.88
CA TYR A 655 -26.92 -63.58 9.33
C TYR A 655 -28.33 -64.01 9.76
N ASP A 656 -28.42 -64.81 10.82
CA ASP A 656 -29.69 -65.06 11.51
C ASP A 656 -30.03 -63.95 12.53
N GLY A 657 -31.22 -64.02 13.13
CA GLY A 657 -31.67 -63.06 14.14
C GLY A 657 -30.85 -63.08 15.44
N ALA A 658 -30.04 -64.11 15.70
CA ALA A 658 -29.07 -64.10 16.80
C ALA A 658 -27.82 -63.28 16.47
N GLY A 659 -27.54 -63.02 15.18
CA GLY A 659 -26.33 -62.39 14.68
C GLY A 659 -25.30 -63.39 14.13
N THR A 660 -25.66 -64.66 13.97
CA THR A 660 -24.74 -65.73 13.57
C THR A 660 -24.48 -65.67 12.06
N SER A 661 -23.22 -65.51 11.66
CA SER A 661 -22.82 -65.47 10.24
C SER A 661 -23.04 -66.83 9.54
N ASN A 662 -23.44 -66.78 8.27
CA ASN A 662 -23.78 -67.91 7.40
C ASN A 662 -24.93 -68.78 7.96
N LYS A 663 -25.86 -68.13 8.65
CA LYS A 663 -27.10 -68.71 9.17
C LYS A 663 -28.32 -67.92 8.73
N VAL A 664 -29.48 -68.54 8.93
CA VAL A 664 -30.79 -67.94 8.71
C VAL A 664 -31.69 -68.20 9.92
N SER A 665 -32.56 -67.25 10.21
CA SER A 665 -33.73 -67.46 11.05
C SER A 665 -34.74 -68.34 10.32
N TYR A 666 -35.54 -69.11 11.04
CA TYR A 666 -36.64 -69.89 10.46
C TYR A 666 -37.86 -69.93 11.37
N TYR A 667 -39.03 -70.12 10.77
CA TYR A 667 -40.31 -70.23 11.46
C TYR A 667 -40.96 -71.59 11.16
N ASP A 668 -41.24 -72.36 12.21
CA ASP A 668 -41.90 -73.68 12.16
C ASP A 668 -43.12 -73.75 13.12
N GLY A 669 -43.70 -72.58 13.43
CA GLY A 669 -44.69 -72.36 14.49
C GLY A 669 -44.21 -71.35 15.54
N SER A 670 -42.89 -71.25 15.72
CA SER A 670 -42.23 -70.11 16.39
C SER A 670 -40.94 -69.74 15.66
N TRP A 671 -40.44 -68.51 15.87
CA TRP A 671 -39.19 -68.05 15.28
C TRP A 671 -37.97 -68.61 16.02
N LYS A 672 -37.02 -69.14 15.24
CA LYS A 672 -35.80 -69.82 15.70
C LYS A 672 -34.60 -69.35 14.87
N ASN A 673 -33.40 -69.52 15.42
CA ASN A 673 -32.11 -69.12 14.81
C ASN A 673 -31.25 -70.36 14.51
N ASN A 674 -30.03 -70.18 13.98
CA ASN A 674 -29.06 -71.21 13.63
C ASN A 674 -29.50 -72.17 12.49
N GLY A 675 -30.50 -71.78 11.69
CA GLY A 675 -30.83 -72.46 10.43
C GLY A 675 -29.67 -72.37 9.44
N ALA A 676 -29.45 -73.40 8.64
CA ALA A 676 -28.35 -73.43 7.67
C ALA A 676 -28.68 -72.55 6.44
N ALA A 677 -27.90 -71.48 6.22
CA ALA A 677 -27.94 -70.78 4.94
C ALA A 677 -27.57 -71.74 3.79
N GLY A 678 -28.27 -71.64 2.66
CA GLY A 678 -27.89 -72.35 1.44
C GLY A 678 -26.94 -71.51 0.58
N SER A 679 -26.72 -71.94 -0.65
CA SER A 679 -25.86 -71.25 -1.61
C SER A 679 -26.51 -70.01 -2.21
N LEU A 680 -25.71 -69.02 -2.63
CA LEU A 680 -26.17 -67.99 -3.55
C LEU A 680 -26.50 -68.63 -4.91
N ILE A 681 -27.72 -68.45 -5.42
CA ILE A 681 -28.14 -68.89 -6.77
C ILE A 681 -27.62 -67.90 -7.81
N SER A 682 -27.75 -66.62 -7.50
CA SER A 682 -27.26 -65.51 -8.32
C SER A 682 -26.78 -64.39 -7.41
N ASN A 683 -25.71 -63.72 -7.83
CA ASN A 683 -25.14 -62.57 -7.16
C ASN A 683 -24.67 -61.58 -8.23
N GLY A 684 -25.27 -60.40 -8.26
CA GLY A 684 -24.93 -59.33 -9.20
C GLY A 684 -25.02 -57.97 -8.52
N PRO A 685 -24.64 -56.88 -9.19
CA PRO A 685 -24.49 -55.58 -8.51
C PRO A 685 -25.80 -54.93 -8.04
N THR A 686 -26.96 -55.38 -8.53
CA THR A 686 -28.29 -54.86 -8.14
C THR A 686 -29.03 -55.75 -7.13
N VAL A 687 -28.80 -57.06 -7.21
CA VAL A 687 -29.64 -58.08 -6.58
C VAL A 687 -28.82 -59.34 -6.33
N PHE A 688 -29.09 -60.00 -5.20
CA PHE A 688 -28.69 -61.39 -5.00
C PHE A 688 -29.91 -62.28 -4.73
N THR A 689 -29.71 -63.59 -4.86
CA THR A 689 -30.73 -64.58 -4.51
C THR A 689 -30.08 -65.68 -3.70
N LEU A 690 -30.52 -65.83 -2.46
CA LEU A 690 -30.08 -66.89 -1.55
C LEU A 690 -31.00 -68.10 -1.73
N ASN A 691 -30.43 -69.27 -2.00
CA ASN A 691 -31.13 -70.54 -1.86
C ASN A 691 -31.23 -70.88 -0.38
N PHE A 692 -32.38 -71.36 0.08
CA PHE A 692 -32.49 -71.87 1.45
C PHE A 692 -32.15 -73.36 1.52
N SER A 693 -31.51 -73.76 2.62
CA SER A 693 -31.41 -75.18 2.96
C SER A 693 -32.79 -75.71 3.35
N SER A 694 -33.06 -76.99 3.05
CA SER A 694 -34.27 -77.65 3.49
C SER A 694 -34.29 -77.82 5.02
N ILE A 695 -35.13 -77.05 5.71
CA ILE A 695 -35.38 -77.19 7.15
C ILE A 695 -36.74 -77.87 7.33
N ALA A 696 -36.80 -78.94 8.13
CA ALA A 696 -38.02 -79.70 8.37
C ALA A 696 -39.10 -78.83 9.05
N SER A 697 -40.36 -78.96 8.62
CA SER A 697 -41.54 -78.22 9.12
C SER A 697 -41.46 -76.68 9.04
N CYS A 698 -40.44 -76.13 8.38
CA CYS A 698 -40.24 -74.70 8.23
C CYS A 698 -41.15 -74.10 7.15
N LEU A 699 -41.92 -73.06 7.52
CA LEU A 699 -42.83 -72.31 6.65
C LEU A 699 -42.19 -71.03 6.07
N TYR A 700 -41.32 -70.37 6.84
CA TYR A 700 -40.60 -69.16 6.42
C TYR A 700 -39.14 -69.23 6.87
N GLN A 701 -38.24 -68.69 6.06
CA GLN A 701 -36.85 -68.42 6.44
C GLN A 701 -36.58 -66.92 6.28
N GLY A 702 -35.74 -66.36 7.16
CA GLY A 702 -35.43 -64.94 7.19
C GLY A 702 -33.98 -64.70 7.52
N PHE A 703 -33.40 -63.62 7.01
CA PHE A 703 -31.99 -63.31 7.20
C PHE A 703 -31.73 -61.82 7.10
N ASP A 704 -30.64 -61.42 7.72
CA ASP A 704 -29.99 -60.15 7.48
C ASP A 704 -28.73 -60.36 6.63
N TYR A 705 -28.21 -59.28 6.04
CA TYR A 705 -27.03 -59.37 5.20
C TYR A 705 -26.11 -58.16 5.34
N THR A 706 -24.86 -58.38 4.92
CA THR A 706 -23.98 -57.33 4.42
C THR A 706 -23.54 -57.68 3.00
N ALA A 707 -23.27 -56.67 2.20
CA ALA A 707 -22.73 -56.80 0.86
C ALA A 707 -21.57 -55.81 0.69
N SER A 708 -20.41 -56.29 0.22
CA SER A 708 -19.17 -55.52 0.14
C SER A 708 -18.55 -55.59 -1.26
N ALA A 709 -18.47 -54.44 -1.93
CA ALA A 709 -17.95 -54.17 -3.28
C ALA A 709 -16.88 -53.06 -3.25
N GLU A 710 -16.09 -53.01 -2.16
CA GLU A 710 -15.02 -52.05 -1.92
C GLU A 710 -13.83 -52.20 -2.90
N LEU A 711 -12.81 -51.33 -2.73
CA LEU A 711 -11.59 -51.21 -3.56
C LEU A 711 -10.35 -51.77 -2.86
#